data_AF-A0A7K0J124-F1
#
_entry.id   AF-A0A7K0J124-F1
#
_cell.length_a   1.000
_cell.length_b   1.000
_cell.length_c   1.000
_cell.angle_alpha   90.00
_cell.angle_beta   90.00
_cell.angle_gamma   90.00
#
_symmetry.space_group_name_H-M   'P 1'
#
loop_
_entity.id
_entity.type
_entity.pdbx_description
1 polymer ?
#
loop_
_entity_poly.entity_id
_entity_poly.type
_entity_poly.pdbx_seq_one_letter_code
_entity_poly.pdbx_strand_id
1 'polypeptide(L)'
;MLIWIINVKAVKAGGHVSSNVLMENRLMILPILLALTILWLPLECLSATEPVTNISGRVLTETAPLDGAQVYIYRNYDDIRAGRHIQVSAAAGPDGVYNSSLPQGKYYFVARGSRNGKDYFSYHGNNPVRIGGEDTWITMLANPVEKPVFSEAAEGDTFLKGVVTYKGQPLKDAYVTAYKAGTGTFKGLGFRTESVSEEGRFEFPLQPGNYVVVAKRIESGKGNRPPKSGDLYCYCPNNPVEVLADKATTVEVPCYPKDNRSSFTDIPQLKTGRYKTIDQRDLNGSSGIKGKVTNSSGKPVAGILVLAYRTTKPVFLTYHLSHGTEYSSETAADGSFFIPLDVGGDFYLVARNTLGDGPHRGELFGLYNGNSRHVVAFKQGTVVDSVDITAGRVMDESGQSAELSNSTSEANADMPGQSRFDKESSKISDTVLTEDTVWRGDVVISGVVVVKKGVTLTVMPGTSIRFAKVDRDQNNVGDGELRVEGRIVARGTAAERIAFTSAEKSKSVRDWSYIHLLASQENNVFEYCRFEYGFSGVQVHYSNVRIEDCLFSNNHEGLHFNTANVVAEHNTFTGNGSAIRFKRLEGRVVIRNNEIYGNEVGVLFGRQQINAVDFKNLNNPIDYPLFAKNSFHNNRKYNFSMGEGQSLDIKVENNWWGSDQPVKISEGIFDKGNDSELGEIFFKPFLLSPLQNSGVRGGVVNMSSVK
;
A
#
# COMPACT_ATOMS: atom_id res chain seq x y z
N MET A 1 0.28 -12.01 42.19
CA MET A 1 0.21 -10.56 41.86
C MET A 1 -0.11 -10.48 40.38
N LEU A 2 -1.26 -10.05 39.87
CA LEU A 2 -2.40 -9.34 40.43
C LEU A 2 -3.66 -9.77 39.65
N ILE A 3 -4.76 -9.96 40.38
CA ILE A 3 -6.10 -10.25 39.89
C ILE A 3 -6.77 -8.94 39.46
N TRP A 4 -7.59 -9.03 38.42
CA TRP A 4 -8.45 -7.97 37.90
C TRP A 4 -9.50 -7.51 38.93
N ILE A 5 -9.62 -6.19 39.04
CA ILE A 5 -10.67 -5.47 39.74
C ILE A 5 -11.92 -5.44 38.86
N ILE A 6 -13.05 -5.94 39.35
CA ILE A 6 -14.38 -5.54 38.87
C ILE A 6 -15.09 -4.83 40.02
N ASN A 7 -15.51 -3.60 39.74
CA ASN A 7 -16.19 -2.71 40.66
C ASN A 7 -17.55 -2.41 40.03
N VAL A 8 -18.65 -2.90 40.63
CA VAL A 8 -19.99 -2.34 40.41
C VAL A 8 -20.68 -2.23 41.76
N LYS A 9 -21.12 -1.00 42.06
CA LYS A 9 -21.79 -0.56 43.28
C LYS A 9 -23.27 -0.98 43.31
N ALA A 10 -23.66 -1.52 44.47
CA ALA A 10 -24.83 -1.21 45.30
C ALA A 10 -26.25 -1.09 44.70
N VAL A 11 -27.15 -1.95 45.21
CA VAL A 11 -28.49 -1.56 45.68
C VAL A 11 -28.83 -2.36 46.96
N LYS A 12 -29.29 -1.64 47.99
CA LYS A 12 -29.81 -2.15 49.28
C LYS A 12 -31.28 -2.60 49.17
N ALA A 13 -31.60 -3.76 49.72
CA ALA A 13 -32.84 -4.12 50.45
C ALA A 13 -32.59 -5.55 50.99
N GLY A 14 -32.63 -5.87 52.29
CA GLY A 14 -33.72 -5.65 53.24
C GLY A 14 -34.61 -6.91 53.26
N GLY A 15 -34.31 -7.91 54.11
CA GLY A 15 -35.18 -9.07 54.31
C GLY A 15 -34.55 -10.24 55.10
N HIS A 16 -34.99 -10.41 56.35
CA HIS A 16 -34.82 -11.63 57.16
C HIS A 16 -35.55 -12.83 56.53
N VAL A 17 -35.06 -14.06 56.75
CA VAL A 17 -35.72 -15.13 57.56
C VAL A 17 -34.73 -16.28 57.79
N SER A 18 -34.75 -16.80 59.02
CA SER A 18 -33.97 -17.88 59.61
C SER A 18 -34.59 -19.28 59.44
N SER A 19 -33.70 -20.28 59.35
CA SER A 19 -33.71 -21.62 59.98
C SER A 19 -34.96 -22.50 60.01
N ASN A 20 -34.79 -23.73 59.50
CA ASN A 20 -35.22 -25.05 60.01
C ASN A 20 -35.12 -26.04 58.81
N VAL A 21 -34.51 -27.24 58.82
CA VAL A 21 -34.53 -28.35 59.79
C VAL A 21 -33.32 -29.26 59.54
N LEU A 22 -32.79 -29.81 60.64
CA LEU A 22 -31.76 -30.86 60.79
C LEU A 22 -32.27 -32.28 60.45
N MET A 23 -31.33 -33.23 60.36
CA MET A 23 -31.49 -34.71 60.33
C MET A 23 -31.86 -35.26 58.94
N GLU A 24 -31.21 -36.29 58.39
CA GLU A 24 -30.68 -37.49 59.02
C GLU A 24 -29.79 -38.29 58.03
N ASN A 25 -29.06 -39.29 58.58
CA ASN A 25 -28.42 -40.42 57.90
C ASN A 25 -26.96 -40.29 57.44
N ARG A 26 -26.08 -40.37 58.46
CA ARG A 26 -24.83 -41.11 58.43
C ARG A 26 -25.08 -42.60 58.17
N LEU A 27 -24.71 -43.10 56.98
CA LEU A 27 -24.28 -44.49 56.76
C LEU A 27 -23.71 -44.61 55.36
N MET A 28 -22.40 -44.38 55.21
CA MET A 28 -21.52 -44.97 54.18
C MET A 28 -20.11 -44.37 54.33
N ILE A 29 -19.37 -44.88 55.31
CA ILE A 29 -17.91 -44.82 55.35
C ILE A 29 -17.45 -46.26 55.08
N LEU A 30 -16.46 -46.44 54.18
CA LEU A 30 -16.03 -47.67 53.48
C LEU A 30 -16.86 -47.98 52.21
N PRO A 31 -16.67 -47.25 51.08
CA PRO A 31 -15.58 -47.60 50.16
C PRO A 31 -14.99 -46.45 49.29
N ILE A 32 -15.04 -45.19 49.71
CA ILE A 32 -14.55 -44.05 48.87
C ILE A 32 -13.06 -43.76 49.06
N LEU A 33 -12.42 -44.30 50.11
CA LEU A 33 -10.99 -44.07 50.39
C LEU A 33 -10.02 -44.92 49.55
N LEU A 34 -10.50 -45.88 48.75
CA LEU A 34 -9.64 -46.70 47.87
C LEU A 34 -9.62 -46.19 46.40
N ALA A 35 -10.53 -45.30 46.01
CA ALA A 35 -10.56 -44.70 44.67
C ALA A 35 -9.72 -43.41 44.56
N LEU A 36 -9.29 -42.85 45.69
CA LEU A 36 -8.50 -41.61 45.76
C LEU A 36 -6.98 -41.83 45.87
N THR A 37 -6.51 -43.07 45.92
CA THR A 37 -5.06 -43.40 45.98
C THR A 37 -4.50 -44.01 44.70
N ILE A 38 -5.30 -44.16 43.62
CA ILE A 38 -4.84 -44.66 42.30
C ILE A 38 -4.67 -43.52 41.27
N LEU A 39 -4.95 -42.26 41.63
CA LEU A 39 -4.79 -41.08 40.76
C LEU A 39 -3.61 -40.18 41.15
N TRP A 40 -2.55 -40.80 41.69
CA TRP A 40 -1.24 -40.18 41.93
C TRP A 40 -0.12 -41.00 41.24
N LEU A 41 -0.38 -41.45 40.01
CA LEU A 41 0.72 -41.58 39.05
C LEU A 41 1.11 -40.15 38.67
N PRO A 42 2.40 -39.76 38.72
CA PRO A 42 2.79 -38.57 38.01
C PRO A 42 2.40 -38.82 36.55
N LEU A 43 1.42 -38.05 36.05
CA LEU A 43 1.40 -37.74 34.64
C LEU A 43 2.72 -37.02 34.43
N GLU A 44 3.77 -37.80 34.11
CA GLU A 44 4.88 -37.29 33.36
C GLU A 44 4.20 -36.59 32.19
N CYS A 45 4.20 -35.27 32.27
CA CYS A 45 3.83 -34.43 31.16
C CYS A 45 4.81 -34.87 30.08
N LEU A 46 4.39 -35.80 29.20
CA LEU A 46 5.03 -35.98 27.91
C LEU A 46 4.83 -34.63 27.24
N SER A 47 5.76 -33.72 27.54
CA SER A 47 6.00 -32.57 26.70
C SER A 47 6.32 -33.20 25.36
N ALA A 48 5.33 -33.21 24.47
CA ALA A 48 5.55 -33.62 23.10
C ALA A 48 6.75 -32.79 22.64
N THR A 49 7.91 -33.44 22.48
CA THR A 49 9.10 -32.77 22.01
C THR A 49 8.74 -32.24 20.64
N GLU A 50 8.65 -30.92 20.50
CA GLU A 50 8.35 -30.32 19.21
C GLU A 50 9.32 -30.92 18.19
N PRO A 51 8.83 -31.39 17.03
CA PRO A 51 9.69 -32.03 16.05
C PRO A 51 10.85 -31.09 15.71
N VAL A 52 12.07 -31.54 16.00
CA VAL A 52 13.30 -30.79 15.80
C VAL A 52 13.86 -31.13 14.43
N THR A 53 14.24 -30.08 13.70
CA THR A 53 14.80 -30.19 12.36
C THR A 53 16.31 -30.00 12.43
N ASN A 54 17.06 -30.86 11.72
CA ASN A 54 18.50 -30.70 11.64
C ASN A 54 18.85 -29.58 10.67
N ILE A 55 19.77 -28.73 11.11
CA ILE A 55 20.30 -27.63 10.31
C ILE A 55 21.79 -27.88 10.16
N SER A 56 22.22 -27.96 8.90
CA SER A 56 23.63 -27.97 8.57
C SER A 56 23.91 -26.86 7.58
N GLY A 57 25.18 -26.49 7.43
CA GLY A 57 25.49 -25.32 6.64
C GLY A 57 26.96 -25.02 6.59
N ARG A 58 27.32 -23.94 5.89
CA ARG A 58 28.69 -23.45 5.84
C ARG A 58 28.74 -21.94 6.06
N VAL A 59 29.77 -21.48 6.77
CA VAL A 59 30.15 -20.07 6.80
C VAL A 59 31.34 -19.87 5.89
N LEU A 60 31.19 -19.03 4.88
CA LEU A 60 32.18 -18.80 3.84
C LEU A 60 32.51 -17.32 3.75
N THR A 61 33.78 -17.03 3.52
CA THR A 61 34.23 -15.74 2.98
C THR A 61 34.35 -15.85 1.46
N GLU A 62 34.72 -14.75 0.79
CA GLU A 62 35.03 -14.78 -0.65
C GLU A 62 36.09 -15.83 -1.00
N THR A 63 37.13 -15.96 -0.17
CA THR A 63 38.35 -16.69 -0.54
C THR A 63 38.55 -18.02 0.20
N ALA A 64 37.89 -18.25 1.34
CA ALA A 64 37.97 -19.52 2.05
C ALA A 64 36.77 -19.78 2.97
N PRO A 65 36.59 -21.02 3.45
CA PRO A 65 35.72 -21.28 4.59
C PRO A 65 36.18 -20.50 5.83
N LEU A 66 35.24 -20.07 6.65
CA LEU A 66 35.53 -19.33 7.88
C LEU A 66 35.61 -20.31 9.05
N ASP A 67 36.80 -20.85 9.27
CA ASP A 67 37.12 -21.73 10.40
C ASP A 67 36.82 -21.02 11.74
N GLY A 68 36.25 -21.75 12.70
CA GLY A 68 35.88 -21.24 14.01
C GLY A 68 34.64 -20.33 14.04
N ALA A 69 34.02 -20.03 12.89
CA ALA A 69 32.81 -19.19 12.85
C ALA A 69 31.64 -19.81 13.62
N GLN A 70 30.78 -18.97 14.19
CA GLN A 70 29.57 -19.40 14.88
C GLN A 70 28.32 -18.78 14.27
N VAL A 71 27.24 -19.55 14.23
CA VAL A 71 25.93 -19.10 13.76
C VAL A 71 24.99 -18.89 14.94
N TYR A 72 24.57 -17.64 15.12
CA TYR A 72 23.66 -17.16 16.14
C TYR A 72 22.23 -17.14 15.59
N ILE A 73 21.30 -17.64 16.40
CA ILE A 73 19.89 -17.82 16.03
C ILE A 73 19.02 -16.96 16.94
N TYR A 74 18.10 -16.19 16.35
CA TYR A 74 17.24 -15.24 17.07
C TYR A 74 15.76 -15.40 16.68
N ARG A 75 14.84 -14.94 17.54
CA ARG A 75 13.39 -14.97 17.28
C ARG A 75 12.90 -13.79 16.44
N ASN A 76 13.51 -12.63 16.64
CA ASN A 76 13.14 -11.37 15.99
C ASN A 76 14.38 -10.46 15.85
N TYR A 77 14.22 -9.31 15.20
CA TYR A 77 15.31 -8.37 14.98
C TYR A 77 15.73 -7.62 16.25
N ASP A 78 14.79 -7.26 17.13
CA ASP A 78 15.11 -6.58 18.39
C ASP A 78 16.05 -7.41 19.27
N ASP A 79 15.91 -8.74 19.22
CA ASP A 79 16.81 -9.69 19.87
C ASP A 79 18.21 -9.70 19.25
N ILE A 80 18.35 -9.50 17.94
CA ILE A 80 19.66 -9.32 17.29
C ILE A 80 20.32 -8.06 17.85
N ARG A 81 19.58 -6.94 17.91
CA ARG A 81 20.07 -5.65 18.42
C ARG A 81 20.46 -5.73 19.89
N ALA A 82 19.69 -6.48 20.69
CA ALA A 82 19.96 -6.68 22.11
C ALA A 82 20.98 -7.81 22.40
N GLY A 83 21.50 -8.50 21.38
CA GLY A 83 22.39 -9.65 21.55
C GLY A 83 21.75 -10.91 22.15
N ARG A 84 20.41 -10.94 22.27
CA ARG A 84 19.62 -12.01 22.90
C ARG A 84 19.35 -13.16 21.92
N HIS A 85 20.34 -14.00 21.69
CA HIS A 85 20.18 -15.20 20.88
C HIS A 85 19.47 -16.31 21.67
N ILE A 86 18.69 -17.16 20.98
CA ILE A 86 18.09 -18.35 21.58
C ILE A 86 19.02 -19.56 21.50
N GLN A 87 19.96 -19.56 20.56
CA GLN A 87 20.90 -20.64 20.33
C GLN A 87 22.11 -20.14 19.54
N VAL A 88 23.26 -20.78 19.74
CA VAL A 88 24.49 -20.60 18.95
C VAL A 88 24.96 -21.97 18.50
N SER A 89 25.39 -22.10 17.25
CA SER A 89 26.03 -23.33 16.77
C SER A 89 27.35 -23.59 17.49
N ALA A 90 27.81 -24.84 17.45
CA ALA A 90 29.23 -25.12 17.67
C ALA A 90 30.09 -24.33 16.66
N ALA A 91 31.35 -24.11 17.01
CA ALA A 91 32.32 -23.51 16.10
C ALA A 91 32.43 -24.33 14.81
N ALA A 92 32.39 -23.65 13.67
CA ALA A 92 32.54 -24.27 12.37
C ALA A 92 33.93 -24.90 12.24
N GLY A 93 34.02 -26.05 11.57
CA GLY A 93 35.29 -26.70 11.32
C GLY A 93 36.14 -26.00 10.25
N PRO A 94 37.33 -26.53 9.92
CA PRO A 94 38.22 -25.97 8.89
C PRO A 94 37.59 -25.89 7.48
N ASP A 95 36.59 -26.71 7.21
CA ASP A 95 35.79 -26.68 5.99
C ASP A 95 34.63 -25.66 6.06
N GLY A 96 34.51 -24.93 7.17
CA GLY A 96 33.47 -23.95 7.47
C GLY A 96 32.12 -24.56 7.80
N VAL A 97 32.01 -25.89 7.96
CA VAL A 97 30.74 -26.56 8.23
C VAL A 97 30.32 -26.34 9.68
N TYR A 98 29.07 -25.96 9.87
CA TYR A 98 28.43 -25.88 11.18
C TYR A 98 27.18 -26.76 11.21
N ASN A 99 26.80 -27.19 12.42
CA ASN A 99 25.58 -27.96 12.66
C ASN A 99 24.78 -27.34 13.81
N SER A 100 23.47 -27.46 13.72
CA SER A 100 22.51 -27.02 14.72
C SER A 100 21.23 -27.85 14.58
N SER A 101 20.33 -27.72 15.54
CA SER A 101 18.98 -28.28 15.45
C SER A 101 18.01 -27.28 16.06
N LEU A 102 16.83 -27.12 15.45
CA LEU A 102 15.82 -26.18 15.91
C LEU A 102 14.42 -26.80 15.80
N PRO A 103 13.53 -26.53 16.77
CA PRO A 103 12.10 -26.77 16.57
C PRO A 103 11.60 -26.00 15.35
N GLN A 104 10.52 -26.49 14.75
CA GLN A 104 9.87 -25.78 13.66
C GLN A 104 9.50 -24.34 14.07
N GLY A 105 9.66 -23.38 13.16
CA GLY A 105 9.39 -21.99 13.46
C GLY A 105 10.10 -20.99 12.57
N LYS A 106 9.93 -19.70 12.89
CA LYS A 106 10.53 -18.56 12.17
C LYS A 106 11.72 -18.03 12.97
N TYR A 107 12.89 -17.95 12.34
CA TYR A 107 14.14 -17.58 13.00
C TYR A 107 15.01 -16.67 12.13
N TYR A 108 15.89 -15.90 12.77
CA TYR A 108 16.93 -15.13 12.10
C TYR A 108 18.29 -15.78 12.33
N PHE A 109 19.07 -15.93 11.26
CA PHE A 109 20.41 -16.53 11.28
C PHE A 109 21.47 -15.45 11.00
N VAL A 110 22.45 -15.35 11.89
CA VAL A 110 23.59 -14.43 11.78
C VAL A 110 24.87 -15.20 12.05
N ALA A 111 25.88 -15.08 11.19
CA ALA A 111 27.18 -15.68 11.42
C ALA A 111 28.22 -14.63 11.83
N ARG A 112 29.09 -14.99 12.76
CA ARG A 112 30.26 -14.19 13.16
C ARG A 112 31.49 -15.07 13.23
N GLY A 113 32.64 -14.52 12.91
CA GLY A 113 33.94 -15.19 13.05
C GLY A 113 35.07 -14.21 12.82
N SER A 114 36.30 -14.66 13.01
CA SER A 114 37.50 -13.84 12.80
C SER A 114 38.53 -14.63 12.01
N ARG A 115 39.28 -13.97 11.14
CA ARG A 115 40.37 -14.58 10.37
C ARG A 115 41.46 -13.55 10.13
N ASN A 116 42.70 -13.92 10.44
CA ASN A 116 43.88 -13.04 10.29
C ASN A 116 43.70 -11.68 10.99
N GLY A 117 43.07 -11.66 12.16
CA GLY A 117 42.81 -10.44 12.93
C GLY A 117 41.69 -9.54 12.37
N LYS A 118 40.95 -9.99 11.35
CA LYS A 118 39.77 -9.29 10.81
C LYS A 118 38.49 -10.01 11.21
N ASP A 119 37.51 -9.24 11.65
CA ASP A 119 36.18 -9.75 11.97
C ASP A 119 35.33 -9.86 10.72
N TYR A 120 34.47 -10.89 10.70
CA TYR A 120 33.56 -11.20 9.62
C TYR A 120 32.15 -11.35 10.14
N PHE A 121 31.19 -10.87 9.35
CA PHE A 121 29.78 -10.90 9.67
C PHE A 121 28.96 -11.35 8.47
N SER A 122 27.92 -12.16 8.72
CA SER A 122 26.92 -12.51 7.72
C SER A 122 25.53 -12.40 8.33
N TYR A 123 24.65 -11.65 7.67
CA TYR A 123 23.20 -11.71 7.89
C TYR A 123 22.58 -12.46 6.73
N HIS A 124 21.84 -13.54 6.98
CA HIS A 124 21.28 -14.36 5.90
C HIS A 124 20.19 -13.62 5.11
N GLY A 125 20.25 -13.64 3.78
CA GLY A 125 19.38 -12.80 2.93
C GLY A 125 17.91 -13.20 2.94
N ASN A 126 17.64 -14.47 3.23
CA ASN A 126 16.28 -14.98 3.46
C ASN A 126 15.79 -14.76 4.91
N ASN A 127 16.52 -14.03 5.76
CA ASN A 127 16.04 -13.74 7.10
C ASN A 127 14.75 -12.89 7.04
N PRO A 128 13.76 -13.20 7.90
CA PRO A 128 13.66 -14.39 8.74
C PRO A 128 13.45 -15.68 7.94
N VAL A 129 14.21 -16.72 8.26
CA VAL A 129 14.12 -18.07 7.66
C VAL A 129 13.13 -18.91 8.44
N ARG A 130 12.21 -19.57 7.74
CA ARG A 130 11.32 -20.57 8.32
C ARG A 130 11.98 -21.94 8.34
N ILE A 131 11.86 -22.66 9.45
CA ILE A 131 12.34 -24.02 9.65
C ILE A 131 11.10 -24.91 9.76
N GLY A 132 10.90 -25.78 8.77
CA GLY A 132 9.85 -26.81 8.75
C GLY A 132 10.43 -28.17 9.13
N GLY A 133 9.70 -29.27 8.91
CA GLY A 133 10.14 -30.63 9.28
C GLY A 133 11.25 -31.25 8.43
N GLU A 134 11.69 -30.58 7.36
CA GLU A 134 12.76 -31.07 6.48
C GLU A 134 14.13 -30.55 6.89
N ASP A 135 15.10 -31.46 6.96
CA ASP A 135 16.51 -31.12 7.22
C ASP A 135 17.01 -30.05 6.25
N THR A 136 17.53 -28.96 6.81
CA THR A 136 17.79 -27.72 6.06
C THR A 136 19.29 -27.43 5.96
N TRP A 137 19.75 -27.09 4.74
CA TRP A 137 21.08 -26.58 4.46
C TRP A 137 21.07 -25.04 4.35
N ILE A 138 21.82 -24.34 5.21
CA ILE A 138 21.91 -22.87 5.22
C ILE A 138 23.37 -22.43 5.00
N THR A 139 23.62 -21.68 3.92
CA THR A 139 24.97 -21.14 3.65
C THR A 139 25.02 -19.67 4.02
N MET A 140 25.99 -19.29 4.85
CA MET A 140 26.23 -17.93 5.32
C MET A 140 27.43 -17.35 4.57
N LEU A 141 27.21 -16.28 3.81
CA LEU A 141 28.27 -15.57 3.08
C LEU A 141 28.69 -14.35 3.91
N ALA A 142 29.87 -14.43 4.50
CA ALA A 142 30.38 -13.45 5.45
C ALA A 142 31.33 -12.46 4.78
N ASN A 143 31.09 -11.18 5.03
CA ASN A 143 31.92 -10.08 4.58
C ASN A 143 32.75 -9.53 5.76
N PRO A 144 33.92 -8.92 5.50
CA PRO A 144 34.68 -8.20 6.52
C PRO A 144 33.83 -7.12 7.20
N VAL A 145 34.10 -6.88 8.48
CA VAL A 145 33.47 -5.80 9.25
C VAL A 145 34.42 -4.61 9.29
N GLU A 146 34.08 -3.56 8.56
CA GLU A 146 34.72 -2.25 8.69
C GLU A 146 33.91 -1.39 9.68
N LYS A 147 34.57 -0.55 10.47
CA LYS A 147 33.88 0.30 11.45
C LYS A 147 33.35 1.58 10.77
N PRO A 148 32.20 2.11 11.19
CA PRO A 148 31.73 3.40 10.70
C PRO A 148 32.73 4.51 11.02
N VAL A 149 32.88 5.44 10.09
CA VAL A 149 33.72 6.64 10.24
C VAL A 149 32.82 7.86 10.40
N PHE A 150 33.07 8.66 11.42
CA PHE A 150 32.32 9.89 11.69
C PHE A 150 33.17 11.10 11.32
N SER A 151 32.60 12.03 10.56
CA SER A 151 33.22 13.32 10.24
C SER A 151 32.25 14.46 10.53
N GLU A 152 32.77 15.65 10.85
CA GLU A 152 31.96 16.85 11.03
C GLU A 152 31.22 17.21 9.72
N ALA A 153 29.98 17.70 9.84
CA ALA A 153 29.18 18.24 8.74
C ALA A 153 28.99 19.76 8.93
N ALA A 154 28.36 20.44 7.97
CA ALA A 154 27.96 21.84 8.18
C ALA A 154 26.93 21.91 9.33
N GLU A 155 26.86 23.05 10.02
CA GLU A 155 25.99 23.23 11.18
C GLU A 155 24.51 22.99 10.81
N GLY A 156 23.85 22.05 11.50
CA GLY A 156 22.48 21.62 11.21
C GLY A 156 22.36 20.46 10.20
N ASP A 157 23.45 20.07 9.52
CA ASP A 157 23.44 18.98 8.56
C ASP A 157 23.77 17.63 9.21
N THR A 158 22.96 16.61 8.93
CA THR A 158 23.20 15.24 9.39
C THR A 158 23.05 14.26 8.24
N PHE A 159 24.10 13.48 7.96
CA PHE A 159 24.15 12.60 6.79
C PHE A 159 24.49 11.16 7.13
N LEU A 160 23.88 10.25 6.39
CA LEU A 160 24.42 8.90 6.19
C LEU A 160 24.96 8.81 4.76
N LYS A 161 26.24 8.44 4.64
CA LYS A 161 26.90 8.24 3.34
C LYS A 161 27.72 6.96 3.34
N GLY A 162 28.14 6.51 2.17
CA GLY A 162 28.91 5.30 2.07
C GLY A 162 29.16 4.81 0.66
N VAL A 163 29.66 3.58 0.58
CA VAL A 163 29.86 2.84 -0.67
C VAL A 163 29.24 1.46 -0.56
N VAL A 164 28.50 1.05 -1.59
CA VAL A 164 28.01 -0.32 -1.75
C VAL A 164 29.09 -1.11 -2.49
N THR A 165 29.44 -2.30 -2.00
CA THR A 165 30.54 -3.08 -2.57
C THR A 165 30.13 -4.52 -2.88
N TYR A 166 30.77 -5.13 -3.87
CA TYR A 166 30.70 -6.57 -4.13
C TYR A 166 32.12 -7.09 -4.33
N LYS A 167 32.54 -8.07 -3.52
CA LYS A 167 33.92 -8.59 -3.50
C LYS A 167 34.97 -7.48 -3.29
N GLY A 168 34.66 -6.54 -2.39
CA GLY A 168 35.48 -5.38 -2.07
C GLY A 168 35.57 -4.29 -3.16
N GLN A 169 34.90 -4.45 -4.30
CA GLN A 169 34.85 -3.46 -5.36
C GLN A 169 33.57 -2.62 -5.29
N PRO A 170 33.61 -1.31 -5.60
CA PRO A 170 32.41 -0.49 -5.67
C PRO A 170 31.37 -1.06 -6.65
N LEU A 171 30.10 -1.03 -6.25
CA LEU A 171 29.00 -1.65 -6.99
C LEU A 171 28.07 -0.58 -7.56
N LYS A 172 28.01 -0.48 -8.89
CA LYS A 172 27.01 0.31 -9.60
C LYS A 172 25.66 -0.40 -9.73
N ASP A 173 24.65 0.32 -10.21
CA ASP A 173 23.29 -0.19 -10.45
C ASP A 173 22.60 -0.76 -9.21
N ALA A 174 23.03 -0.32 -8.02
CA ALA A 174 22.43 -0.68 -6.75
C ALA A 174 21.59 0.49 -6.19
N TYR A 175 20.73 0.16 -5.24
CA TYR A 175 20.05 1.17 -4.42
C TYR A 175 20.17 0.81 -2.94
N VAL A 176 20.26 1.84 -2.10
CA VAL A 176 20.43 1.75 -0.66
C VAL A 176 19.15 2.21 0.01
N THR A 177 18.69 1.43 0.98
CA THR A 177 17.50 1.71 1.78
C THR A 177 17.88 1.80 3.26
N ALA A 178 17.49 2.90 3.90
CA ALA A 178 17.51 3.06 5.35
C ALA A 178 16.12 2.75 5.93
N TYR A 179 16.06 1.88 6.94
CA TYR A 179 14.88 1.58 7.75
C TYR A 179 15.10 2.11 9.16
N LYS A 180 14.04 2.54 9.86
CA LYS A 180 14.16 2.85 11.30
C LYS A 180 14.44 1.56 12.07
N ALA A 181 15.27 1.60 13.11
CA ALA A 181 15.66 0.38 13.83
C ALA A 181 14.50 -0.42 14.45
N GLY A 182 13.34 0.21 14.71
CA GLY A 182 12.12 -0.47 15.20
C GLY A 182 11.24 -1.08 14.10
N THR A 183 11.64 -1.04 12.83
CA THR A 183 10.87 -1.62 11.73
C THR A 183 10.94 -3.16 11.79
N GLY A 184 9.78 -3.84 11.77
CA GLY A 184 9.71 -5.29 11.91
C GLY A 184 10.22 -6.12 10.73
N THR A 185 10.41 -5.53 9.55
CA THR A 185 11.02 -6.17 8.37
C THR A 185 11.82 -5.16 7.52
N PHE A 186 12.89 -5.61 6.86
CA PHE A 186 13.70 -4.77 5.95
C PHE A 186 13.38 -5.06 4.49
N LYS A 187 12.09 -4.93 4.16
CA LYS A 187 11.53 -5.19 2.83
C LYS A 187 10.85 -3.92 2.31
N GLY A 188 10.77 -3.78 0.99
CA GLY A 188 10.27 -2.55 0.37
C GLY A 188 11.28 -1.40 0.41
N LEU A 189 10.79 -0.17 0.27
CA LEU A 189 11.60 1.05 0.15
C LEU A 189 11.95 1.74 1.47
N GLY A 190 11.58 1.13 2.59
CA GLY A 190 11.98 1.59 3.93
C GLY A 190 11.58 3.04 4.23
N PHE A 191 12.32 3.67 5.13
CA PHE A 191 12.14 5.08 5.50
C PHE A 191 12.71 6.02 4.42
N ARG A 192 13.81 5.62 3.77
CA ARG A 192 14.40 6.35 2.66
C ARG A 192 15.15 5.37 1.75
N THR A 193 15.03 5.54 0.44
CA THR A 193 15.80 4.78 -0.56
C THR A 193 16.42 5.75 -1.58
N GLU A 194 17.65 5.46 -2.01
CA GLU A 194 18.35 6.20 -3.07
C GLU A 194 19.17 5.24 -3.92
N SER A 195 19.29 5.51 -5.22
CA SER A 195 20.25 4.85 -6.11
C SER A 195 21.69 5.26 -5.77
N VAL A 196 22.63 4.35 -5.99
CA VAL A 196 24.07 4.66 -5.88
C VAL A 196 24.59 5.35 -7.15
N SER A 197 25.71 6.08 -7.05
CA SER A 197 26.44 6.59 -8.21
C SER A 197 27.09 5.47 -9.03
N GLU A 198 27.69 5.79 -10.19
CA GLU A 198 28.50 4.84 -10.97
C GLU A 198 29.68 4.27 -10.17
N GLU A 199 30.16 5.00 -9.17
CA GLU A 199 31.20 4.58 -8.22
C GLU A 199 30.62 3.89 -6.97
N GLY A 200 29.35 3.48 -7.00
CA GLY A 200 28.69 2.80 -5.89
C GLY A 200 28.46 3.64 -4.64
N ARG A 201 28.61 4.97 -4.73
CA ARG A 201 28.49 5.89 -3.60
C ARG A 201 27.04 6.29 -3.36
N PHE A 202 26.68 6.49 -2.11
CA PHE A 202 25.39 7.06 -1.71
C PHE A 202 25.58 8.09 -0.61
N GLU A 203 24.69 9.08 -0.57
CA GLU A 203 24.63 10.11 0.46
C GLU A 203 23.21 10.61 0.58
N PHE A 204 22.67 10.64 1.79
CA PHE A 204 21.41 11.33 2.02
C PHE A 204 21.23 11.84 3.45
N PRO A 205 20.54 12.99 3.62
CA PRO A 205 20.28 13.54 4.93
C PRO A 205 19.30 12.67 5.72
N LEU A 206 19.59 12.47 7.00
CA LEU A 206 18.75 11.73 7.95
C LEU A 206 18.68 12.50 9.26
N GLN A 207 17.60 12.29 9.99
CA GLN A 207 17.54 12.75 11.37
C GLN A 207 18.47 11.89 12.25
N PRO A 208 18.99 12.42 13.36
CA PRO A 208 19.78 11.64 14.30
C PRO A 208 19.00 10.42 14.81
N GLY A 209 19.66 9.27 14.90
CA GLY A 209 19.02 8.03 15.35
C GLY A 209 19.68 6.75 14.83
N ASN A 210 19.01 5.63 15.06
CA ASN A 210 19.49 4.31 14.68
C ASN A 210 18.73 3.76 13.47
N TYR A 211 19.49 3.35 12.44
CA TYR A 211 18.94 2.90 11.16
C TYR A 211 19.47 1.53 10.76
N VAL A 212 18.63 0.71 10.14
CA VAL A 212 19.07 -0.50 9.44
C VAL A 212 19.29 -0.15 7.98
N VAL A 213 20.52 -0.35 7.49
CA VAL A 213 20.97 0.00 6.14
C VAL A 213 21.14 -1.27 5.33
N VAL A 214 20.37 -1.38 4.26
CA VAL A 214 20.37 -2.52 3.32
C VAL A 214 20.53 -1.97 1.92
N ALA A 215 21.26 -2.66 1.05
CA ALA A 215 21.31 -2.35 -0.37
C ALA A 215 20.92 -3.57 -1.21
N LYS A 216 20.50 -3.32 -2.45
CA LYS A 216 20.19 -4.36 -3.43
C LYS A 216 20.68 -3.92 -4.79
N ARG A 217 21.23 -4.87 -5.56
CA ARG A 217 21.43 -4.71 -7.01
C ARG A 217 20.55 -5.71 -7.73
N ILE A 218 19.63 -5.19 -8.51
CA ILE A 218 18.70 -6.00 -9.29
C ILE A 218 19.24 -6.09 -10.71
N GLU A 219 19.48 -7.30 -11.22
CA GLU A 219 20.19 -7.51 -12.50
C GLU A 219 19.51 -6.81 -13.69
N SER A 220 18.17 -6.70 -13.66
CA SER A 220 17.38 -5.99 -14.69
C SER A 220 17.36 -4.45 -14.52
N GLY A 221 18.00 -3.90 -13.48
CA GLY A 221 18.10 -2.46 -13.19
C GLY A 221 16.81 -1.78 -12.73
N LYS A 222 15.66 -2.45 -12.77
CA LYS A 222 14.35 -1.87 -12.43
C LYS A 222 13.63 -2.67 -11.34
N GLY A 223 13.43 -2.01 -10.20
CA GLY A 223 12.28 -2.29 -9.33
C GLY A 223 12.56 -2.80 -7.92
N ASN A 224 11.67 -2.42 -7.01
CA ASN A 224 11.62 -2.89 -5.64
C ASN A 224 10.94 -4.27 -5.54
N ARG A 225 11.56 -5.32 -6.07
CA ARG A 225 11.02 -6.70 -6.01
C ARG A 225 11.80 -7.60 -5.04
N PRO A 226 11.24 -8.75 -4.63
CA PRO A 226 12.04 -9.78 -3.98
C PRO A 226 13.26 -10.14 -4.84
N PRO A 227 14.48 -10.23 -4.25
CA PRO A 227 15.66 -10.67 -4.97
C PRO A 227 15.50 -12.12 -5.49
N LYS A 228 15.99 -12.37 -6.70
CA LYS A 228 16.06 -13.68 -7.37
C LYS A 228 17.52 -14.07 -7.58
N SER A 229 17.75 -15.31 -8.03
CA SER A 229 19.10 -15.74 -8.43
C SER A 229 19.71 -14.77 -9.44
N GLY A 230 20.95 -14.32 -9.21
CA GLY A 230 21.64 -13.29 -10.02
C GLY A 230 21.59 -11.86 -9.44
N ASP A 231 20.61 -11.57 -8.58
CA ASP A 231 20.58 -10.33 -7.82
C ASP A 231 21.58 -10.35 -6.65
N LEU A 232 21.94 -9.16 -6.19
CA LEU A 232 22.76 -8.99 -4.99
C LEU A 232 21.93 -8.40 -3.85
N TYR A 233 22.15 -8.93 -2.65
CA TYR A 233 21.61 -8.40 -1.41
C TYR A 233 22.77 -7.99 -0.50
N CYS A 234 22.65 -6.83 0.11
CA CYS A 234 23.71 -6.20 0.87
C CYS A 234 23.16 -5.78 2.21
N TYR A 235 23.81 -6.19 3.28
CA TYR A 235 23.40 -5.86 4.63
C TYR A 235 24.60 -5.25 5.34
N CYS A 236 24.46 -3.99 5.80
CA CYS A 236 25.56 -3.32 6.49
C CYS A 236 25.92 -4.11 7.77
N PRO A 237 27.16 -4.59 7.92
CA PRO A 237 27.60 -5.37 9.08
C PRO A 237 27.41 -4.64 10.41
N ASN A 238 27.42 -3.30 10.38
CA ASN A 238 27.28 -2.45 11.56
C ASN A 238 25.83 -2.11 11.89
N ASN A 239 24.85 -2.77 11.25
CA ASN A 239 23.44 -2.53 11.55
C ASN A 239 23.08 -2.88 13.01
N PRO A 240 22.27 -2.06 13.69
CA PRO A 240 21.82 -0.74 13.25
C PRO A 240 22.97 0.29 13.26
N VAL A 241 23.07 1.08 12.19
CA VAL A 241 24.02 2.19 12.06
C VAL A 241 23.49 3.39 12.85
N GLU A 242 24.35 3.95 13.70
CA GLU A 242 24.08 5.18 14.44
C GLU A 242 24.38 6.41 13.57
N VAL A 243 23.38 7.27 13.43
CA VAL A 243 23.47 8.57 12.76
C VAL A 243 23.47 9.64 13.85
N LEU A 244 24.58 10.37 13.96
CA LEU A 244 24.80 11.39 14.98
C LEU A 244 24.42 12.77 14.46
N ALA A 245 23.88 13.63 15.33
CA ALA A 245 23.60 15.02 15.00
C ALA A 245 24.86 15.77 14.54
N ASP A 246 24.68 16.65 13.56
CA ASP A 246 25.71 17.54 13.00
C ASP A 246 26.94 16.80 12.43
N LYS A 247 26.77 15.54 12.04
CA LYS A 247 27.84 14.67 11.53
C LYS A 247 27.44 13.93 10.26
N ALA A 248 28.45 13.55 9.49
CA ALA A 248 28.32 12.55 8.45
C ALA A 248 28.84 11.19 8.95
N THR A 249 27.94 10.22 9.07
CA THR A 249 28.29 8.81 9.33
C THR A 249 28.59 8.13 7.99
N THR A 250 29.82 7.61 7.83
CA THR A 250 30.27 6.90 6.63
C THR A 250 30.36 5.39 6.88
N VAL A 251 29.72 4.59 6.03
CA VAL A 251 29.71 3.11 6.13
C VAL A 251 30.06 2.42 4.81
N GLU A 252 30.53 1.17 4.90
CA GLU A 252 30.56 0.23 3.78
C GLU A 252 29.36 -0.71 3.85
N VAL A 253 28.72 -0.96 2.71
CA VAL A 253 27.58 -1.89 2.59
C VAL A 253 27.94 -3.02 1.62
N PRO A 254 28.62 -4.08 2.10
CA PRO A 254 29.05 -5.18 1.25
C PRO A 254 27.90 -6.13 0.90
N CYS A 255 27.90 -6.60 -0.34
CA CYS A 255 26.89 -7.42 -0.95
C CYS A 255 27.31 -8.89 -1.10
N TYR A 256 26.33 -9.76 -1.19
CA TYR A 256 26.49 -11.16 -1.59
C TYR A 256 25.35 -11.57 -2.53
N PRO A 257 25.53 -12.62 -3.35
CA PRO A 257 24.54 -13.01 -4.32
C PRO A 257 23.37 -13.75 -3.67
N LYS A 258 22.17 -13.47 -4.16
CA LYS A 258 20.99 -14.31 -3.91
C LYS A 258 21.13 -15.57 -4.77
N ASP A 259 21.10 -16.74 -4.12
CA ASP A 259 21.03 -18.09 -4.73
C ASP A 259 22.00 -18.36 -5.91
N ASN A 260 23.15 -17.68 -5.92
CA ASN A 260 24.21 -17.85 -6.91
C ASN A 260 25.58 -17.79 -6.22
N ARG A 261 25.80 -18.71 -5.29
CA ARG A 261 27.01 -18.78 -4.46
C ARG A 261 28.32 -18.81 -5.28
N SER A 262 28.31 -19.48 -6.43
CA SER A 262 29.47 -19.58 -7.33
C SER A 262 29.94 -18.22 -7.86
N SER A 263 29.06 -17.22 -7.97
CA SER A 263 29.49 -15.86 -8.33
C SER A 263 30.35 -15.18 -7.22
N PHE A 264 30.19 -15.63 -5.97
CA PHE A 264 30.90 -15.06 -4.83
C PHE A 264 32.22 -15.79 -4.52
N THR A 265 32.24 -17.12 -4.60
CA THR A 265 33.40 -17.92 -4.19
C THR A 265 33.52 -19.24 -4.97
N ASP A 266 34.76 -19.58 -5.36
CA ASP A 266 35.10 -20.78 -6.14
C ASP A 266 35.24 -22.06 -5.29
N ILE A 267 35.05 -21.94 -3.97
CA ILE A 267 35.14 -23.10 -3.08
C ILE A 267 34.10 -24.17 -3.50
N PRO A 268 34.41 -25.47 -3.52
CA PRO A 268 33.44 -26.51 -3.91
C PRO A 268 32.23 -26.61 -2.97
N GLN A 269 31.09 -27.06 -3.50
CA GLN A 269 29.92 -27.39 -2.69
C GLN A 269 30.15 -28.72 -1.94
N LEU A 270 29.78 -28.75 -0.66
CA LEU A 270 29.88 -29.95 0.20
C LEU A 270 28.51 -30.53 0.61
N LYS A 271 27.41 -29.89 0.20
CA LYS A 271 26.07 -30.27 0.62
C LYS A 271 25.75 -31.71 0.19
N THR A 272 25.31 -32.54 1.12
CA THR A 272 24.84 -33.90 0.85
C THR A 272 23.37 -33.91 0.39
N GLY A 273 22.95 -34.95 -0.34
CA GLY A 273 21.59 -35.05 -0.90
C GLY A 273 20.45 -35.10 0.13
N ARG A 274 20.77 -35.38 1.41
CA ARG A 274 19.82 -35.41 2.55
C ARG A 274 19.20 -34.05 2.86
N TYR A 275 19.98 -32.97 2.79
CA TYR A 275 19.51 -31.65 3.22
C TYR A 275 18.86 -30.90 2.07
N LYS A 276 17.88 -30.03 2.32
CA LYS A 276 17.28 -29.11 1.33
C LYS A 276 17.79 -27.69 1.56
N THR A 277 18.18 -26.96 0.51
CA THR A 277 18.49 -25.53 0.68
C THR A 277 17.22 -24.75 0.93
N ILE A 278 17.31 -23.50 1.41
CA ILE A 278 16.13 -22.68 1.68
C ILE A 278 15.22 -22.56 0.46
N ASP A 279 15.78 -22.42 -0.74
CA ASP A 279 15.00 -22.25 -1.98
C ASP A 279 14.56 -23.58 -2.62
N GLN A 280 15.16 -24.71 -2.21
CA GLN A 280 14.74 -26.07 -2.60
C GLN A 280 13.69 -26.67 -1.66
N ARG A 281 13.45 -26.03 -0.51
CA ARG A 281 12.36 -26.44 0.36
C ARG A 281 11.09 -26.07 -0.38
N ASP A 282 10.44 -27.09 -0.90
CA ASP A 282 9.08 -26.99 -1.36
C ASP A 282 8.29 -26.42 -0.18
N LEU A 283 7.84 -25.17 -0.32
CA LEU A 283 6.50 -24.85 0.14
C LEU A 283 5.61 -25.65 -0.80
N ASN A 284 5.60 -26.98 -0.60
CA ASN A 284 4.84 -27.92 -1.39
C ASN A 284 3.47 -27.29 -1.50
N GLY A 285 2.90 -27.30 -2.70
CA GLY A 285 1.65 -26.63 -3.01
C GLY A 285 0.44 -27.04 -2.15
N SER A 286 0.65 -27.74 -1.02
CA SER A 286 -0.27 -28.10 0.05
C SER A 286 -0.71 -26.94 0.94
N SER A 287 -0.01 -25.79 0.96
CA SER A 287 -0.54 -24.60 1.66
C SER A 287 -0.20 -23.25 1.05
N GLY A 288 -1.22 -22.53 0.61
CA GLY A 288 -1.07 -21.22 -0.01
C GLY A 288 -2.30 -20.75 -0.77
N ILE A 289 -2.12 -19.70 -1.57
CA ILE A 289 -3.13 -19.18 -2.48
C ILE A 289 -2.68 -19.45 -3.92
N LYS A 290 -3.57 -20.04 -4.71
CA LYS A 290 -3.36 -20.39 -6.11
C LYS A 290 -4.41 -19.72 -6.99
N GLY A 291 -3.99 -19.28 -8.18
CA GLY A 291 -4.92 -18.70 -9.14
C GLY A 291 -4.25 -18.28 -10.44
N LYS A 292 -4.95 -17.44 -11.23
CA LYS A 292 -4.45 -16.92 -12.50
C LYS A 292 -4.59 -15.40 -12.59
N VAL A 293 -3.65 -14.77 -13.29
CA VAL A 293 -3.77 -13.39 -13.74
C VAL A 293 -4.06 -13.36 -15.24
N THR A 294 -5.14 -12.68 -15.62
CA THR A 294 -5.51 -12.45 -17.01
C THR A 294 -5.67 -10.96 -17.29
N ASN A 295 -5.65 -10.57 -18.57
CA ASN A 295 -6.04 -9.24 -18.99
C ASN A 295 -7.57 -9.15 -19.15
N SER A 296 -8.08 -7.96 -19.49
CA SER A 296 -9.52 -7.74 -19.73
C SER A 296 -10.11 -8.58 -20.88
N SER A 297 -9.29 -9.07 -21.81
CA SER A 297 -9.73 -10.00 -22.87
C SER A 297 -9.64 -11.48 -22.46
N GLY A 298 -9.32 -11.79 -21.20
CA GLY A 298 -9.16 -13.15 -20.70
C GLY A 298 -7.85 -13.84 -21.07
N LYS A 299 -6.90 -13.13 -21.70
CA LYS A 299 -5.57 -13.69 -22.04
C LYS A 299 -4.68 -13.73 -20.79
N PRO A 300 -3.91 -14.79 -20.58
CA PRO A 300 -2.95 -14.86 -19.48
C PRO A 300 -1.92 -13.73 -19.48
N VAL A 301 -1.54 -13.28 -18.28
CA VAL A 301 -0.47 -12.27 -18.08
C VAL A 301 0.70 -12.95 -17.37
N ALA A 302 1.80 -13.14 -18.09
CA ALA A 302 3.02 -13.75 -17.58
C ALA A 302 3.98 -12.72 -16.97
N GLY A 303 4.82 -13.14 -16.01
CA GLY A 303 5.90 -12.31 -15.45
C GLY A 303 5.45 -11.14 -14.58
N ILE A 304 4.18 -11.11 -14.13
CA ILE A 304 3.67 -10.09 -13.21
C ILE A 304 3.76 -10.59 -11.76
N LEU A 305 4.05 -9.71 -10.80
CA LEU A 305 4.09 -10.09 -9.39
C LEU A 305 2.68 -10.08 -8.81
N VAL A 306 2.32 -11.14 -8.10
CA VAL A 306 1.14 -11.22 -7.25
C VAL A 306 1.58 -11.15 -5.80
N LEU A 307 1.03 -10.19 -5.06
CA LEU A 307 1.42 -9.84 -3.71
C LEU A 307 0.25 -10.07 -2.76
N ALA A 308 0.48 -10.73 -1.63
CA ALA A 308 -0.50 -10.93 -0.58
C ALA A 308 -0.13 -10.11 0.67
N TYR A 309 -1.01 -9.18 1.07
CA TYR A 309 -0.85 -8.36 2.27
C TYR A 309 -1.82 -8.82 3.35
N ARG A 310 -1.28 -9.32 4.46
CA ARG A 310 -2.12 -9.71 5.61
C ARG A 310 -2.82 -8.48 6.19
N THR A 311 -4.12 -8.62 6.48
CA THR A 311 -4.94 -7.53 6.99
C THR A 311 -5.89 -8.00 8.08
N THR A 312 -6.26 -7.08 8.97
CA THR A 312 -7.42 -7.19 9.88
C THR A 312 -8.42 -6.07 9.65
N LYS A 313 -8.18 -5.24 8.65
CA LYS A 313 -8.95 -4.02 8.37
C LYS A 313 -10.08 -4.34 7.39
N PRO A 314 -11.22 -3.63 7.50
CA PRO A 314 -12.37 -3.88 6.63
C PRO A 314 -12.18 -3.30 5.22
N VAL A 315 -11.28 -2.32 5.06
CA VAL A 315 -11.06 -1.56 3.83
C VAL A 315 -9.65 -1.77 3.27
N PHE A 316 -9.53 -1.90 1.95
CA PHE A 316 -8.22 -1.99 1.30
C PHE A 316 -7.41 -0.72 1.55
N LEU A 317 -6.23 -0.88 2.12
CA LEU A 317 -5.38 0.25 2.47
C LEU A 317 -4.37 0.49 1.36
N THR A 318 -4.53 1.61 0.65
CA THR A 318 -3.69 1.97 -0.51
C THR A 318 -2.20 2.12 -0.18
N TYR A 319 -1.82 2.31 1.09
CA TYR A 319 -0.40 2.30 1.49
C TYR A 319 0.29 0.93 1.28
N HIS A 320 -0.48 -0.16 1.14
CA HIS A 320 0.09 -1.46 0.74
C HIS A 320 0.75 -1.40 -0.64
N LEU A 321 0.35 -0.45 -1.50
CA LEU A 321 0.97 -0.28 -2.82
C LEU A 321 2.41 0.25 -2.72
N SER A 322 2.75 1.02 -1.68
CA SER A 322 4.07 1.59 -1.50
C SER A 322 5.04 0.74 -0.66
N HIS A 323 4.57 -0.35 -0.03
CA HIS A 323 5.40 -1.20 0.83
C HIS A 323 5.43 -2.66 0.33
N GLY A 324 6.52 -3.38 0.57
CA GLY A 324 6.66 -4.77 0.13
C GLY A 324 5.99 -5.77 1.09
N THR A 325 5.70 -6.97 0.60
CA THR A 325 5.27 -8.13 1.40
C THR A 325 6.26 -9.29 1.27
N GLU A 326 6.24 -10.20 2.24
CA GLU A 326 6.97 -11.47 2.17
C GLU A 326 6.21 -12.57 1.41
N TYR A 327 4.91 -12.38 1.18
CA TYR A 327 4.06 -13.32 0.47
C TYR A 327 3.85 -12.82 -0.94
N SER A 328 4.62 -13.36 -1.88
CA SER A 328 4.55 -12.96 -3.28
C SER A 328 4.92 -14.12 -4.20
N SER A 329 4.42 -14.06 -5.43
CA SER A 329 4.77 -15.00 -6.49
C SER A 329 4.79 -14.25 -7.82
N GLU A 330 5.50 -14.77 -8.81
CA GLU A 330 5.45 -14.26 -10.17
C GLU A 330 4.62 -15.21 -11.02
N THR A 331 3.82 -14.66 -11.94
CA THR A 331 3.00 -15.50 -12.82
C THR A 331 3.85 -16.25 -13.84
N ALA A 332 3.52 -17.52 -14.05
CA ALA A 332 4.07 -18.34 -15.11
C ALA A 332 3.57 -17.89 -16.50
N ALA A 333 4.08 -18.54 -17.56
CA ALA A 333 3.72 -18.24 -18.95
C ALA A 333 2.21 -18.34 -19.23
N ASP A 334 1.50 -19.22 -18.54
CA ASP A 334 0.05 -19.41 -18.63
C ASP A 334 -0.75 -18.52 -17.66
N GLY A 335 -0.08 -17.54 -17.03
CA GLY A 335 -0.66 -16.60 -16.08
C GLY A 335 -0.91 -17.17 -14.68
N SER A 336 -0.61 -18.45 -14.44
CA SER A 336 -0.81 -19.07 -13.14
C SER A 336 0.19 -18.58 -12.09
N PHE A 337 -0.23 -18.52 -10.83
CA PHE A 337 0.63 -18.23 -9.69
C PHE A 337 0.28 -19.12 -8.50
N PHE A 338 1.27 -19.28 -7.61
CA PHE A 338 1.09 -19.86 -6.28
C PHE A 338 1.86 -19.04 -5.26
N ILE A 339 1.14 -18.42 -4.32
CA ILE A 339 1.73 -17.71 -3.18
C ILE A 339 1.68 -18.65 -1.98
N PRO A 340 2.83 -19.18 -1.53
CA PRO A 340 2.85 -20.02 -0.36
C PRO A 340 2.58 -19.19 0.90
N LEU A 341 1.65 -19.69 1.73
CA LEU A 341 1.27 -19.04 2.98
C LEU A 341 1.36 -20.05 4.11
N ASP A 342 1.80 -19.57 5.25
CA ASP A 342 2.03 -20.41 6.42
C ASP A 342 1.40 -19.84 7.70
N VAL A 343 0.65 -18.76 7.57
CA VAL A 343 -0.09 -18.14 8.66
C VAL A 343 -1.51 -17.85 8.19
N GLY A 344 -2.50 -18.31 8.96
CA GLY A 344 -3.90 -18.03 8.69
C GLY A 344 -4.26 -16.54 8.81
N GLY A 345 -5.28 -16.12 8.07
CA GLY A 345 -5.85 -14.77 8.14
C GLY A 345 -6.40 -14.29 6.81
N ASP A 346 -6.79 -13.01 6.79
CA ASP A 346 -7.27 -12.31 5.61
C ASP A 346 -6.09 -11.66 4.87
N PHE A 347 -6.07 -11.79 3.54
CA PHE A 347 -5.02 -11.22 2.70
C PHE A 347 -5.62 -10.41 1.55
N TYR A 348 -5.17 -9.17 1.38
CA TYR A 348 -5.39 -8.41 0.14
C TYR A 348 -4.45 -8.90 -0.94
N LEU A 349 -4.97 -9.14 -2.14
CA LEU A 349 -4.19 -9.58 -3.29
C LEU A 349 -4.12 -8.51 -4.37
N VAL A 350 -2.90 -8.24 -4.82
CA VAL A 350 -2.57 -7.25 -5.85
C VAL A 350 -1.65 -7.88 -6.88
N ALA A 351 -2.02 -7.81 -8.17
CA ALA A 351 -1.15 -8.16 -9.28
C ALA A 351 -0.57 -6.89 -9.91
N ARG A 352 0.77 -6.74 -9.91
CA ARG A 352 1.45 -5.57 -10.49
C ARG A 352 2.90 -5.82 -10.88
N ASN A 353 3.44 -4.97 -11.76
CA ASN A 353 4.83 -5.06 -12.25
C ASN A 353 5.79 -4.03 -11.63
N THR A 354 5.30 -2.90 -11.12
CA THR A 354 6.14 -1.92 -10.39
C THR A 354 5.83 -2.00 -8.91
N LEU A 355 6.83 -1.78 -8.04
CA LEU A 355 6.68 -1.88 -6.58
C LEU A 355 7.34 -0.69 -5.90
N GLY A 356 6.90 -0.38 -4.68
CA GLY A 356 7.47 0.69 -3.87
C GLY A 356 6.78 2.05 -4.01
N ASP A 357 5.86 2.21 -4.96
CA ASP A 357 5.05 3.41 -5.10
C ASP A 357 3.63 3.04 -5.53
N GLY A 358 2.70 4.01 -5.49
CA GLY A 358 1.43 3.93 -6.20
C GLY A 358 1.63 3.62 -7.70
N PRO A 359 0.63 3.01 -8.36
CA PRO A 359 0.76 2.68 -9.78
C PRO A 359 1.09 3.85 -10.71
N HIS A 360 1.91 3.59 -11.73
CA HIS A 360 2.31 4.59 -12.72
C HIS A 360 1.65 4.40 -14.09
N ARG A 361 1.67 5.43 -14.94
CA ARG A 361 1.18 5.33 -16.33
C ARG A 361 1.80 4.11 -17.04
N GLY A 362 0.96 3.29 -17.67
CA GLY A 362 1.38 2.10 -18.42
C GLY A 362 1.70 0.86 -17.58
N GLU A 363 1.71 0.98 -16.24
CA GLU A 363 1.88 -0.15 -15.33
C GLU A 363 0.73 -1.17 -15.48
N LEU A 364 1.04 -2.47 -15.44
CA LEU A 364 0.01 -3.49 -15.32
C LEU A 364 -0.41 -3.59 -13.85
N PHE A 365 -1.71 -3.43 -13.59
CA PHE A 365 -2.27 -3.44 -12.25
C PHE A 365 -3.64 -4.12 -12.20
N GLY A 366 -3.88 -4.91 -11.16
CA GLY A 366 -5.17 -5.52 -10.84
C GLY A 366 -5.32 -5.90 -9.38
N LEU A 367 -6.55 -5.84 -8.87
CA LEU A 367 -6.93 -6.32 -7.53
C LEU A 367 -7.72 -7.62 -7.64
N TYR A 368 -7.70 -8.43 -6.59
CA TYR A 368 -8.60 -9.57 -6.50
C TYR A 368 -10.04 -9.10 -6.31
N ASN A 369 -10.96 -9.44 -7.21
CA ASN A 369 -12.37 -9.01 -7.15
C ASN A 369 -13.34 -10.15 -6.80
N GLY A 370 -12.92 -11.18 -6.06
CA GLY A 370 -13.86 -12.23 -5.61
C GLY A 370 -14.85 -11.77 -4.53
N ASN A 371 -14.62 -10.61 -3.94
CA ASN A 371 -15.55 -9.88 -3.07
C ASN A 371 -15.20 -8.39 -3.06
N SER A 372 -16.09 -7.55 -2.51
CA SER A 372 -15.92 -6.09 -2.48
C SER A 372 -14.77 -5.61 -1.57
N ARG A 373 -14.26 -6.48 -0.67
CA ARG A 373 -13.12 -6.18 0.19
C ARG A 373 -11.77 -6.50 -0.46
N HIS A 374 -11.75 -7.19 -1.60
CA HIS A 374 -10.52 -7.72 -2.23
C HIS A 374 -9.72 -8.68 -1.35
N VAL A 375 -10.39 -9.39 -0.45
CA VAL A 375 -9.74 -10.26 0.55
C VAL A 375 -9.86 -11.73 0.18
N VAL A 376 -8.76 -12.46 0.29
CA VAL A 376 -8.77 -13.93 0.36
C VAL A 376 -8.59 -14.35 1.81
N ALA A 377 -9.59 -15.05 2.35
CA ALA A 377 -9.49 -15.68 3.67
C ALA A 377 -8.71 -16.99 3.54
N PHE A 378 -7.65 -17.13 4.33
CA PHE A 378 -6.76 -18.27 4.27
C PHE A 378 -6.65 -18.97 5.63
N LYS A 379 -6.77 -20.31 5.61
CA LYS A 379 -6.52 -21.18 6.76
C LYS A 379 -5.18 -21.88 6.58
N GLN A 380 -4.30 -21.79 7.58
CA GLN A 380 -3.00 -22.46 7.57
C GLN A 380 -3.17 -23.96 7.31
N GLY A 381 -2.31 -24.52 6.45
CA GLY A 381 -2.34 -25.93 6.05
C GLY A 381 -3.34 -26.27 4.94
N THR A 382 -4.01 -25.28 4.34
CA THR A 382 -4.95 -25.46 3.22
C THR A 382 -4.47 -24.75 1.97
N VAL A 383 -5.05 -25.09 0.81
CA VAL A 383 -4.87 -24.36 -0.45
C VAL A 383 -6.18 -23.65 -0.78
N VAL A 384 -6.11 -22.34 -1.02
CA VAL A 384 -7.23 -21.60 -1.61
C VAL A 384 -6.95 -21.49 -3.10
N ASP A 385 -7.74 -22.18 -3.92
CA ASP A 385 -7.61 -22.19 -5.39
C ASP A 385 -8.64 -21.25 -6.05
N SER A 386 -8.57 -21.12 -7.37
CA SER A 386 -9.48 -20.31 -8.20
C SER A 386 -9.48 -18.82 -7.82
N VAL A 387 -8.32 -18.31 -7.38
CA VAL A 387 -8.15 -16.89 -7.04
C VAL A 387 -7.70 -16.10 -8.26
N ASP A 388 -8.67 -15.68 -9.07
CA ASP A 388 -8.38 -15.00 -10.33
C ASP A 388 -8.31 -13.47 -10.18
N ILE A 389 -7.35 -12.86 -10.86
CA ILE A 389 -7.14 -11.40 -10.90
C ILE A 389 -7.13 -10.94 -12.35
N THR A 390 -7.87 -9.87 -12.63
CA THR A 390 -7.82 -9.20 -13.94
C THR A 390 -6.91 -7.99 -13.84
N ALA A 391 -5.79 -8.00 -14.57
CA ALA A 391 -4.84 -6.89 -14.64
C ALA A 391 -5.02 -6.10 -15.94
N GLY A 392 -4.84 -4.79 -15.87
CA GLY A 392 -4.87 -3.91 -17.04
C GLY A 392 -3.87 -2.78 -16.91
N ARG A 393 -3.59 -2.10 -18.03
CA ARG A 393 -2.68 -0.96 -18.03
C ARG A 393 -3.32 0.24 -17.33
N VAL A 394 -2.58 0.85 -16.42
CA VAL A 394 -2.94 2.09 -15.73
C VAL A 394 -2.88 3.26 -16.69
N MET A 395 -3.93 4.08 -16.71
CA MET A 395 -4.04 5.25 -17.58
C MET A 395 -3.64 4.94 -19.03
N ASP A 396 -4.12 3.82 -19.56
CA ASP A 396 -3.91 3.47 -20.97
C ASP A 396 -4.52 4.57 -21.86
N GLU A 397 -3.83 4.92 -22.94
CA GLU A 397 -4.25 5.96 -23.89
C GLU A 397 -4.49 5.38 -25.28
N SER A 398 -4.31 4.07 -25.46
CA SER A 398 -4.45 3.41 -26.76
C SER A 398 -5.89 3.45 -27.30
N GLY A 399 -6.90 3.68 -26.46
CA GLY A 399 -8.29 3.91 -26.86
C GLY A 399 -8.70 5.39 -26.96
N GLN A 400 -7.90 6.35 -26.47
CA GLN A 400 -8.27 7.78 -26.45
C GLN A 400 -8.24 8.44 -27.84
N SER A 401 -7.42 7.95 -28.77
CA SER A 401 -7.26 8.55 -30.10
C SER A 401 -8.49 8.42 -31.01
N ALA A 402 -9.43 7.52 -30.71
CA ALA A 402 -10.62 7.30 -31.54
C ALA A 402 -11.78 8.24 -31.19
N GLU A 403 -11.92 8.68 -29.93
CA GLU A 403 -13.03 9.56 -29.51
C GLU A 403 -12.64 11.05 -29.49
N LEU A 404 -11.34 11.39 -29.37
CA LEU A 404 -10.87 12.79 -29.42
C LEU A 404 -10.98 13.44 -30.83
N SER A 405 -11.22 12.66 -31.89
CA SER A 405 -11.41 13.16 -33.25
C SER A 405 -12.87 13.35 -33.68
N ASN A 406 -13.85 12.85 -32.91
CA ASN A 406 -15.27 12.93 -33.29
C ASN A 406 -16.09 13.65 -32.22
N SER A 407 -15.91 14.96 -32.11
CA SER A 407 -16.89 15.84 -31.47
C SER A 407 -18.06 16.14 -32.44
N THR A 408 -18.83 15.12 -32.83
CA THR A 408 -20.17 15.29 -33.44
C THR A 408 -20.94 13.98 -33.39
N SER A 409 -22.09 14.02 -32.70
CA SER A 409 -23.25 13.14 -32.86
C SER A 409 -23.01 11.62 -32.90
N GLU A 410 -23.08 10.97 -31.73
CA GLU A 410 -23.65 9.62 -31.62
C GLU A 410 -24.69 9.62 -30.48
N ALA A 411 -25.80 10.31 -30.71
CA ALA A 411 -27.06 9.83 -30.21
C ALA A 411 -27.52 8.75 -31.21
N ASN A 412 -27.69 7.52 -30.75
CA ASN A 412 -28.00 6.29 -31.51
C ASN A 412 -26.79 5.48 -31.98
N ALA A 413 -26.09 4.84 -31.03
CA ALA A 413 -25.47 3.55 -31.30
C ALA A 413 -26.42 2.44 -30.83
N ASP A 414 -26.95 1.71 -31.80
CA ASP A 414 -27.73 0.49 -31.61
C ASP A 414 -26.89 -0.51 -30.80
N MET A 415 -27.43 -0.95 -29.66
CA MET A 415 -26.71 -1.81 -28.73
C MET A 415 -26.85 -3.29 -29.12
N PRO A 416 -25.74 -4.05 -29.34
CA PRO A 416 -25.82 -5.49 -29.55
C PRO A 416 -26.32 -6.21 -28.29
N GLY A 417 -27.24 -7.15 -28.48
CA GLY A 417 -27.83 -7.94 -27.41
C GLY A 417 -26.83 -8.92 -26.79
N GLN A 418 -26.46 -8.67 -25.54
CA GLN A 418 -26.00 -9.67 -24.57
C GLN A 418 -26.59 -9.32 -23.19
N SER A 419 -27.03 -10.36 -22.48
CA SER A 419 -27.60 -10.38 -21.11
C SER A 419 -27.49 -9.06 -20.33
N ARG A 420 -28.58 -8.27 -20.28
CA ARG A 420 -28.66 -7.05 -19.48
C ARG A 420 -29.38 -7.33 -18.17
N PHE A 421 -28.68 -7.20 -17.05
CA PHE A 421 -29.32 -7.08 -15.75
C PHE A 421 -29.80 -5.64 -15.57
N ASP A 422 -31.06 -5.39 -15.93
CA ASP A 422 -31.76 -4.14 -15.64
C ASP A 422 -32.20 -4.17 -14.16
N LYS A 423 -31.66 -3.25 -13.34
CA LYS A 423 -32.02 -3.16 -11.93
C LYS A 423 -32.77 -1.86 -11.64
N GLU A 424 -34.10 -1.94 -11.60
CA GLU A 424 -34.97 -0.86 -11.12
C GLU A 424 -35.13 -0.97 -9.59
N SER A 425 -34.92 0.12 -8.85
CA SER A 425 -35.13 0.20 -7.39
C SER A 425 -34.44 -0.90 -6.57
N SER A 426 -33.18 -0.69 -6.17
CA SER A 426 -32.47 -1.73 -5.41
C SER A 426 -31.59 -1.22 -4.28
N LYS A 427 -31.63 -1.96 -3.16
CA LYS A 427 -30.62 -1.88 -2.10
C LYS A 427 -29.46 -2.80 -2.47
N ILE A 428 -28.24 -2.27 -2.45
CA ILE A 428 -27.00 -2.97 -2.78
C ILE A 428 -26.02 -2.77 -1.63
N SER A 429 -25.36 -3.83 -1.20
CA SER A 429 -24.29 -3.76 -0.20
C SER A 429 -23.21 -4.76 -0.58
N ASP A 430 -21.95 -4.35 -0.45
CA ASP A 430 -20.79 -5.26 -0.47
C ASP A 430 -20.79 -6.21 -1.67
N THR A 431 -21.01 -5.65 -2.87
CA THR A 431 -21.28 -6.37 -4.12
C THR A 431 -20.18 -6.11 -5.14
N VAL A 432 -19.83 -7.12 -5.93
CA VAL A 432 -19.00 -6.96 -7.13
C VAL A 432 -19.88 -7.14 -8.36
N LEU A 433 -19.91 -6.16 -9.25
CA LEU A 433 -20.52 -6.28 -10.57
C LEU A 433 -19.56 -7.02 -11.48
N THR A 434 -19.94 -8.23 -11.91
CA THR A 434 -19.12 -9.14 -12.71
C THR A 434 -19.47 -9.14 -14.19
N GLU A 435 -20.52 -8.42 -14.57
CA GLU A 435 -20.99 -8.27 -15.95
C GLU A 435 -21.58 -6.86 -16.14
N ASP A 436 -21.67 -6.44 -17.41
CA ASP A 436 -22.17 -5.12 -17.76
C ASP A 436 -23.56 -4.89 -17.17
N THR A 437 -23.71 -3.76 -16.47
CA THR A 437 -24.88 -3.48 -15.64
C THR A 437 -25.45 -2.12 -15.98
N VAL A 438 -26.77 -2.02 -16.02
CA VAL A 438 -27.49 -0.74 -16.22
C VAL A 438 -28.26 -0.38 -14.95
N TRP A 439 -28.01 0.81 -14.43
CA TRP A 439 -28.77 1.39 -13.32
C TRP A 439 -29.73 2.48 -13.80
N ARG A 440 -30.98 2.41 -13.32
CA ARG A 440 -32.04 3.39 -13.58
C ARG A 440 -32.93 3.56 -12.34
N GLY A 441 -33.54 4.73 -12.17
CA GLY A 441 -34.43 5.01 -11.04
C GLY A 441 -33.68 5.27 -9.73
N ASP A 442 -34.06 4.59 -8.64
CA ASP A 442 -33.44 4.76 -7.32
C ASP A 442 -32.52 3.57 -6.98
N VAL A 443 -31.27 3.84 -6.59
CA VAL A 443 -30.32 2.80 -6.15
C VAL A 443 -29.79 3.20 -4.79
N VAL A 444 -29.90 2.33 -3.78
CA VAL A 444 -29.40 2.59 -2.43
C VAL A 444 -28.19 1.71 -2.14
N ILE A 445 -27.06 2.31 -1.77
CA ILE A 445 -25.81 1.62 -1.44
C ILE A 445 -25.56 1.69 0.08
N SER A 446 -25.33 0.56 0.76
CA SER A 446 -25.04 0.50 2.21
C SER A 446 -23.66 -0.11 2.55
N GLY A 447 -22.77 -0.20 1.56
CA GLY A 447 -21.42 -0.73 1.71
C GLY A 447 -20.61 -0.43 0.46
N VAL A 448 -19.73 -1.36 0.07
CA VAL A 448 -18.86 -1.16 -1.10
C VAL A 448 -19.43 -1.87 -2.33
N VAL A 449 -19.66 -1.15 -3.42
CA VAL A 449 -19.97 -1.73 -4.73
C VAL A 449 -18.74 -1.60 -5.64
N VAL A 450 -18.26 -2.71 -6.18
CA VAL A 450 -17.10 -2.74 -7.08
C VAL A 450 -17.56 -3.03 -8.51
N VAL A 451 -17.21 -2.18 -9.46
CA VAL A 451 -17.30 -2.47 -10.90
C VAL A 451 -15.99 -3.14 -11.30
N LYS A 452 -16.02 -4.46 -11.54
CA LYS A 452 -14.83 -5.26 -11.84
C LYS A 452 -14.15 -4.81 -13.13
N LYS A 453 -12.83 -4.95 -13.22
CA LYS A 453 -12.10 -4.74 -14.49
C LYS A 453 -12.66 -5.65 -15.60
N GLY A 454 -12.96 -5.07 -16.76
CA GLY A 454 -13.65 -5.73 -17.87
C GLY A 454 -15.16 -5.46 -17.92
N VAL A 455 -15.73 -4.82 -16.90
CA VAL A 455 -17.18 -4.57 -16.76
C VAL A 455 -17.49 -3.08 -16.88
N THR A 456 -18.60 -2.76 -17.54
CA THR A 456 -19.13 -1.39 -17.65
C THR A 456 -20.39 -1.23 -16.81
N LEU A 457 -20.39 -0.22 -15.95
CA LEU A 457 -21.60 0.29 -15.28
C LEU A 457 -22.14 1.49 -16.07
N THR A 458 -23.36 1.35 -16.60
CA THR A 458 -24.09 2.44 -17.27
C THR A 458 -25.17 2.99 -16.33
N VAL A 459 -25.18 4.30 -16.10
CA VAL A 459 -26.19 4.96 -15.27
C VAL A 459 -27.06 5.86 -16.15
N MET A 460 -28.36 5.57 -16.20
CA MET A 460 -29.31 6.27 -17.06
C MET A 460 -29.65 7.68 -16.53
N PRO A 461 -30.07 8.64 -17.38
CA PRO A 461 -30.58 9.94 -16.94
C PRO A 461 -31.65 9.85 -15.85
N GLY A 462 -31.69 10.84 -14.96
CA GLY A 462 -32.64 10.92 -13.85
C GLY A 462 -32.41 9.94 -12.70
N THR A 463 -31.43 9.04 -12.81
CA THR A 463 -31.12 8.06 -11.76
C THR A 463 -30.60 8.73 -10.49
N SER A 464 -31.07 8.25 -9.33
CA SER A 464 -30.60 8.68 -8.01
C SER A 464 -29.92 7.53 -7.27
N ILE A 465 -28.60 7.60 -7.14
CA ILE A 465 -27.76 6.71 -6.36
C ILE A 465 -27.57 7.34 -4.97
N ARG A 466 -28.07 6.67 -3.94
CA ARG A 466 -28.11 7.15 -2.56
C ARG A 466 -27.29 6.26 -1.64
N PHE A 467 -26.37 6.84 -0.88
CA PHE A 467 -25.51 6.10 0.03
C PHE A 467 -26.04 6.19 1.47
N ALA A 468 -26.30 5.05 2.10
CA ALA A 468 -26.68 4.96 3.50
C ALA A 468 -25.45 5.18 4.40
N LYS A 469 -25.62 5.94 5.48
CA LYS A 469 -24.52 6.21 6.41
C LYS A 469 -24.28 5.04 7.33
N VAL A 470 -23.31 4.20 6.98
CA VAL A 470 -22.83 3.09 7.81
C VAL A 470 -21.35 3.33 8.08
N ASP A 471 -20.94 3.47 9.34
CA ASP A 471 -19.54 3.71 9.73
C ASP A 471 -19.04 2.52 10.56
N ARG A 472 -18.48 1.50 9.89
CA ARG A 472 -18.04 0.25 10.54
C ARG A 472 -16.70 0.43 11.25
N ASP A 473 -15.86 1.35 10.82
CA ASP A 473 -14.51 1.56 11.36
C ASP A 473 -14.40 2.71 12.36
N GLN A 474 -15.51 3.42 12.61
CA GLN A 474 -15.68 4.50 13.59
C GLN A 474 -14.81 5.72 13.31
N ASN A 475 -14.60 6.03 12.04
CA ASN A 475 -13.78 7.17 11.62
C ASN A 475 -14.58 8.48 11.39
N ASN A 476 -15.90 8.46 11.62
CA ASN A 476 -16.87 9.53 11.35
C ASN A 476 -17.12 9.82 9.86
N VAL A 477 -16.92 8.82 9.00
CA VAL A 477 -17.24 8.83 7.57
C VAL A 477 -18.10 7.61 7.27
N GLY A 478 -19.14 7.76 6.45
CA GLY A 478 -19.90 6.60 5.99
C GLY A 478 -19.07 5.75 5.00
N ASP A 479 -19.12 4.44 5.14
CA ASP A 479 -18.44 3.43 4.32
C ASP A 479 -19.06 3.23 2.92
N GLY A 480 -20.11 3.97 2.58
CA GLY A 480 -20.77 3.87 1.28
C GLY A 480 -19.81 4.25 0.15
N GLU A 481 -19.50 3.30 -0.73
CA GLU A 481 -18.51 3.47 -1.80
C GLU A 481 -18.97 2.82 -3.10
N LEU A 482 -18.74 3.53 -4.21
CA LEU A 482 -18.74 2.94 -5.55
C LEU A 482 -17.32 2.94 -6.09
N ARG A 483 -16.67 1.78 -6.08
CA ARG A 483 -15.32 1.56 -6.61
C ARG A 483 -15.40 1.08 -8.05
N VAL A 484 -14.71 1.73 -8.96
CA VAL A 484 -14.71 1.42 -10.38
C VAL A 484 -13.29 1.04 -10.80
N GLU A 485 -13.09 -0.24 -11.10
CA GLU A 485 -11.87 -0.80 -11.72
C GLU A 485 -12.11 -1.18 -13.19
N GLY A 486 -13.38 -1.38 -13.56
CA GLY A 486 -13.86 -1.45 -14.93
C GLY A 486 -14.09 -0.08 -15.52
N ARG A 487 -15.29 0.17 -16.05
CA ARG A 487 -15.69 1.44 -16.66
C ARG A 487 -17.00 1.94 -16.08
N ILE A 488 -17.16 3.26 -15.95
CA ILE A 488 -18.45 3.90 -15.65
C ILE A 488 -18.84 4.90 -16.73
N VAL A 489 -20.10 4.83 -17.16
CA VAL A 489 -20.73 5.80 -18.07
C VAL A 489 -21.99 6.34 -17.40
N ALA A 490 -21.89 7.55 -16.84
CA ALA A 490 -23.01 8.27 -16.25
C ALA A 490 -23.25 9.55 -17.05
N ARG A 491 -24.20 9.49 -17.98
CA ARG A 491 -24.58 10.63 -18.82
C ARG A 491 -26.04 11.00 -18.53
N GLY A 492 -26.22 12.00 -17.69
CA GLY A 492 -27.53 12.62 -17.47
C GLY A 492 -27.87 13.61 -18.57
N THR A 493 -28.90 14.41 -18.33
CA THR A 493 -29.20 15.59 -19.14
C THR A 493 -29.36 16.81 -18.24
N ALA A 494 -29.38 18.01 -18.83
CA ALA A 494 -29.69 19.25 -18.15
C ALA A 494 -31.00 19.16 -17.32
N ALA A 495 -32.02 18.48 -17.84
CA ALA A 495 -33.32 18.30 -17.19
C ALA A 495 -33.34 17.11 -16.21
N GLU A 496 -32.58 16.05 -16.51
CA GLU A 496 -32.61 14.78 -15.77
C GLU A 496 -31.20 14.41 -15.29
N ARG A 497 -30.69 15.21 -14.35
CA ARG A 497 -29.37 15.01 -13.77
C ARG A 497 -29.31 13.73 -12.94
N ILE A 498 -28.23 12.97 -13.11
CA ILE A 498 -27.94 11.81 -12.27
C ILE A 498 -27.47 12.29 -10.90
N ALA A 499 -28.00 11.70 -9.83
CA ALA A 499 -27.66 12.05 -8.45
C ALA A 499 -26.77 10.99 -7.79
N PHE A 500 -25.71 11.44 -7.14
CA PHE A 500 -24.94 10.68 -6.16
C PHE A 500 -25.02 11.45 -4.83
N THR A 501 -25.78 10.95 -3.86
CA THR A 501 -26.16 11.75 -2.68
C THR A 501 -26.35 10.88 -1.43
N SER A 502 -26.50 11.49 -0.26
CA SER A 502 -26.84 10.78 0.98
C SER A 502 -28.26 10.20 0.95
N ALA A 503 -28.42 9.00 1.50
CA ALA A 503 -29.72 8.37 1.74
C ALA A 503 -30.37 8.84 3.05
N GLU A 504 -29.66 9.61 3.88
CA GLU A 504 -30.16 10.09 5.16
C GLU A 504 -31.24 11.16 5.01
N LYS A 505 -32.15 11.21 5.99
CA LYS A 505 -33.18 12.27 6.04
C LYS A 505 -32.57 13.64 6.32
N SER A 506 -31.59 13.68 7.22
CA SER A 506 -30.81 14.88 7.55
C SER A 506 -29.41 14.73 6.98
N LYS A 507 -29.25 15.13 5.71
CA LYS A 507 -28.02 14.95 4.95
C LYS A 507 -26.89 15.79 5.53
N SER A 508 -25.73 15.20 5.71
CA SER A 508 -24.54 15.87 6.25
C SER A 508 -23.30 15.49 5.43
N VAL A 509 -22.33 16.39 5.40
CA VAL A 509 -21.02 16.10 4.78
C VAL A 509 -20.43 14.83 5.41
N ARG A 510 -19.82 13.96 4.60
CA ARG A 510 -19.24 12.66 5.00
C ARG A 510 -20.26 11.58 5.35
N ASP A 511 -21.50 11.69 4.90
CA ASP A 511 -22.49 10.62 5.05
C ASP A 511 -22.11 9.35 4.26
N TRP A 512 -21.20 9.48 3.29
CA TRP A 512 -20.63 8.39 2.51
C TRP A 512 -19.18 8.70 2.10
N SER A 513 -18.46 7.71 1.62
CA SER A 513 -17.03 7.80 1.36
C SER A 513 -16.79 8.54 0.06
N TYR A 514 -16.91 7.85 -1.07
CA TYR A 514 -16.60 8.42 -2.39
C TYR A 514 -16.98 7.50 -3.54
N ILE A 515 -17.02 8.08 -4.75
CA ILE A 515 -16.94 7.34 -6.00
C ILE A 515 -15.46 7.26 -6.38
N HIS A 516 -14.90 6.06 -6.40
CA HIS A 516 -13.47 5.85 -6.60
C HIS A 516 -13.20 5.23 -7.97
N LEU A 517 -12.62 5.98 -8.89
CA LEU A 517 -11.96 5.39 -10.05
C LEU A 517 -10.56 4.95 -9.63
N LEU A 518 -10.32 3.65 -9.60
CA LEU A 518 -9.05 3.06 -9.15
C LEU A 518 -8.47 2.15 -10.23
N ALA A 519 -7.42 2.62 -10.91
CA ALA A 519 -6.78 1.87 -12.00
C ALA A 519 -7.80 1.32 -13.02
N SER A 520 -8.83 2.14 -13.26
CA SER A 520 -10.01 1.82 -14.07
C SER A 520 -9.66 1.72 -15.55
N GLN A 521 -10.51 1.04 -16.31
CA GLN A 521 -10.43 1.05 -17.78
C GLN A 521 -10.69 2.45 -18.34
N GLU A 522 -10.39 2.65 -19.62
CA GLU A 522 -10.53 3.92 -20.30
C GLU A 522 -11.99 4.39 -20.44
N ASN A 523 -12.15 5.65 -20.86
CA ASN A 523 -13.44 6.24 -21.24
C ASN A 523 -14.49 6.27 -20.11
N ASN A 524 -14.06 6.58 -18.88
CA ASN A 524 -14.97 6.90 -17.79
C ASN A 524 -15.58 8.30 -18.01
N VAL A 525 -16.89 8.40 -17.87
CA VAL A 525 -17.62 9.64 -18.15
C VAL A 525 -18.61 9.94 -17.03
N PHE A 526 -18.54 11.18 -16.56
CA PHE A 526 -19.59 11.83 -15.78
C PHE A 526 -20.05 13.07 -16.54
N GLU A 527 -21.32 13.10 -16.94
CA GLU A 527 -21.93 14.22 -17.66
C GLU A 527 -23.28 14.54 -17.05
N TYR A 528 -23.58 15.81 -16.77
CA TYR A 528 -24.82 16.24 -16.10
C TYR A 528 -25.14 15.46 -14.81
N CYS A 529 -24.12 15.23 -13.98
CA CYS A 529 -24.26 14.58 -12.68
C CYS A 529 -24.27 15.60 -11.53
N ARG A 530 -24.77 15.20 -10.36
CA ARG A 530 -24.58 15.92 -9.09
C ARG A 530 -24.00 14.99 -8.02
N PHE A 531 -23.00 15.47 -7.29
CA PHE A 531 -22.31 14.75 -6.22
C PHE A 531 -22.43 15.54 -4.92
N GLU A 532 -23.07 14.93 -3.91
CA GLU A 532 -23.45 15.66 -2.71
C GLU A 532 -23.20 14.86 -1.41
N TYR A 533 -22.79 15.56 -0.35
CA TYR A 533 -22.70 15.05 1.02
C TYR A 533 -21.67 13.93 1.24
N GLY A 534 -20.76 13.70 0.30
CA GLY A 534 -19.69 12.71 0.41
C GLY A 534 -18.49 13.23 1.21
N PHE A 535 -17.61 12.31 1.60
CA PHE A 535 -16.25 12.68 2.01
C PHE A 535 -15.48 13.19 0.79
N SER A 536 -15.51 12.46 -0.33
CA SER A 536 -15.18 13.04 -1.64
C SER A 536 -16.31 12.75 -2.63
N GLY A 537 -16.69 13.71 -3.46
CA GLY A 537 -17.66 13.45 -4.53
C GLY A 537 -17.14 12.41 -5.52
N VAL A 538 -15.96 12.68 -6.09
CA VAL A 538 -15.22 11.75 -6.96
C VAL A 538 -13.75 11.72 -6.58
N GLN A 539 -13.17 10.53 -6.43
CA GLN A 539 -11.74 10.29 -6.31
C GLN A 539 -11.21 9.57 -7.56
N VAL A 540 -10.13 10.08 -8.15
CA VAL A 540 -9.50 9.53 -9.35
C VAL A 540 -8.05 9.16 -9.07
N HIS A 541 -7.76 7.86 -9.03
CA HIS A 541 -6.41 7.32 -8.85
C HIS A 541 -6.10 6.34 -9.98
N TYR A 542 -5.02 6.60 -10.71
CA TYR A 542 -4.46 5.73 -11.76
C TYR A 542 -5.41 5.53 -12.95
N SER A 543 -6.27 6.52 -13.22
CA SER A 543 -7.44 6.40 -14.09
C SER A 543 -7.57 7.57 -15.07
N ASN A 544 -8.35 7.35 -16.12
CA ASN A 544 -8.76 8.37 -17.09
C ASN A 544 -10.23 8.74 -16.86
N VAL A 545 -10.56 10.03 -16.80
CA VAL A 545 -11.96 10.48 -16.68
C VAL A 545 -12.23 11.81 -17.38
N ARG A 546 -13.42 11.91 -17.98
CA ARG A 546 -14.03 13.16 -18.42
C ARG A 546 -15.23 13.50 -17.51
N ILE A 547 -15.22 14.70 -16.95
CA ILE A 547 -16.23 15.22 -16.01
C ILE A 547 -16.72 16.54 -16.57
N GLU A 548 -17.95 16.55 -17.09
CA GLU A 548 -18.52 17.70 -17.78
C GLU A 548 -19.91 18.05 -17.26
N ASP A 549 -20.21 19.35 -17.15
CA ASP A 549 -21.53 19.85 -16.74
C ASP A 549 -22.04 19.26 -15.41
N CYS A 550 -21.12 18.93 -14.49
CA CYS A 550 -21.44 18.34 -13.19
C CYS A 550 -21.48 19.38 -12.06
N LEU A 551 -22.30 19.11 -11.05
CA LEU A 551 -22.37 19.87 -9.81
C LEU A 551 -21.74 19.09 -8.66
N PHE A 552 -20.77 19.67 -7.98
CA PHE A 552 -20.18 19.15 -6.75
C PHE A 552 -20.55 20.07 -5.59
N SER A 553 -21.39 19.61 -4.67
CA SER A 553 -21.87 20.45 -3.59
C SER A 553 -21.92 19.79 -2.22
N ASN A 554 -21.54 20.52 -1.17
CA ASN A 554 -21.59 20.06 0.22
C ASN A 554 -20.81 18.75 0.46
N ASN A 555 -19.66 18.58 -0.19
CA ASN A 555 -18.74 17.48 0.08
C ASN A 555 -17.57 17.97 0.95
N HIS A 556 -16.87 17.05 1.63
CA HIS A 556 -15.61 17.44 2.26
C HIS A 556 -14.57 17.78 1.19
N GLU A 557 -14.52 16.99 0.12
CA GLU A 557 -13.78 17.25 -1.11
C GLU A 557 -14.71 17.09 -2.32
N GLY A 558 -14.75 18.04 -3.26
CA GLY A 558 -15.55 17.90 -4.49
C GLY A 558 -14.94 16.84 -5.40
N LEU A 559 -13.80 17.20 -6.00
CA LEU A 559 -12.99 16.32 -6.84
C LEU A 559 -11.61 16.13 -6.21
N HIS A 560 -11.21 14.87 -6.02
CA HIS A 560 -9.87 14.49 -5.57
C HIS A 560 -9.17 13.70 -6.67
N PHE A 561 -7.92 14.04 -6.99
CA PHE A 561 -7.11 13.18 -7.87
C PHE A 561 -5.64 13.14 -7.49
N ASN A 562 -4.97 12.06 -7.90
CA ASN A 562 -3.53 11.91 -7.77
C ASN A 562 -2.92 11.67 -9.17
N THR A 563 -2.07 10.65 -9.35
CA THR A 563 -1.70 10.13 -10.68
C THR A 563 -2.98 9.85 -11.50
N ALA A 564 -3.33 10.67 -12.48
CA ALA A 564 -4.60 10.57 -13.21
C ALA A 564 -4.62 11.42 -14.48
N ASN A 565 -5.32 10.96 -15.52
CA ASN A 565 -5.74 11.80 -16.64
C ASN A 565 -7.16 12.34 -16.36
N VAL A 566 -7.31 13.66 -16.22
CA VAL A 566 -8.59 14.29 -15.83
C VAL A 566 -8.91 15.41 -16.81
N VAL A 567 -10.10 15.37 -17.41
CA VAL A 567 -10.70 16.49 -18.12
C VAL A 567 -11.93 16.93 -17.34
N ALA A 568 -11.85 18.08 -16.66
CA ALA A 568 -12.95 18.66 -15.89
C ALA A 568 -13.35 20.01 -16.50
N GLU A 569 -14.49 20.03 -17.19
CA GLU A 569 -14.97 21.21 -17.90
C GLU A 569 -16.40 21.59 -17.57
N HIS A 570 -16.69 22.90 -17.49
CA HIS A 570 -18.06 23.38 -17.25
C HIS A 570 -18.69 22.78 -15.99
N ASN A 571 -17.91 22.53 -14.94
CA ASN A 571 -18.43 22.05 -13.67
C ASN A 571 -18.60 23.19 -12.68
N THR A 572 -19.51 23.00 -11.73
CA THR A 572 -19.71 23.93 -10.63
C THR A 572 -19.37 23.26 -9.32
N PHE A 573 -18.48 23.87 -8.55
CA PHE A 573 -18.06 23.40 -7.22
C PHE A 573 -18.46 24.42 -6.16
N THR A 574 -19.36 24.04 -5.25
CA THR A 574 -19.86 24.97 -4.23
C THR A 574 -20.14 24.35 -2.86
N GLY A 575 -19.88 25.10 -1.79
CA GLY A 575 -20.16 24.61 -0.42
C GLY A 575 -19.28 23.43 0.03
N ASN A 576 -18.21 23.10 -0.69
CA ASN A 576 -17.31 22.01 -0.32
C ASN A 576 -16.25 22.48 0.69
N GLY A 577 -15.61 21.54 1.39
CA GLY A 577 -14.38 21.82 2.14
C GLY A 577 -13.26 22.22 1.18
N SER A 578 -12.88 21.33 0.28
CA SER A 578 -12.05 21.69 -0.89
C SER A 578 -12.84 21.40 -2.15
N ALA A 579 -12.97 22.36 -3.07
CA ALA A 579 -13.64 22.10 -4.35
C ALA A 579 -12.83 21.10 -5.18
N ILE A 580 -11.53 21.34 -5.35
CA ILE A 580 -10.60 20.42 -6.04
C ILE A 580 -9.37 20.19 -5.15
N ARG A 581 -8.98 18.93 -4.94
CA ARG A 581 -7.75 18.56 -4.21
C ARG A 581 -6.89 17.63 -5.06
N PHE A 582 -5.59 17.93 -5.15
CA PHE A 582 -4.64 17.05 -5.85
C PHE A 582 -3.25 17.06 -5.20
N LYS A 583 -2.41 16.08 -5.54
CA LYS A 583 -1.07 15.91 -4.91
C LYS A 583 0.07 15.58 -5.87
N ARG A 584 -0.15 14.73 -6.88
CA ARG A 584 0.88 14.32 -7.86
C ARG A 584 0.57 14.87 -9.25
N LEU A 585 1.62 15.25 -9.98
CA LEU A 585 1.56 15.72 -11.35
C LEU A 585 2.06 14.65 -12.35
N GLU A 586 1.38 13.51 -12.32
CA GLU A 586 1.57 12.42 -13.29
C GLU A 586 0.23 12.15 -13.99
N GLY A 587 0.11 12.54 -15.25
CA GLY A 587 -1.15 12.47 -15.99
C GLY A 587 -1.54 13.81 -16.62
N ARG A 588 -2.23 13.76 -17.75
CA ARG A 588 -2.78 14.91 -18.44
C ARG A 588 -4.02 15.41 -17.71
N VAL A 589 -3.89 16.58 -17.07
CA VAL A 589 -4.98 17.22 -16.34
C VAL A 589 -5.38 18.54 -17.02
N VAL A 590 -6.67 18.68 -17.31
CA VAL A 590 -7.30 19.88 -17.88
C VAL A 590 -8.46 20.28 -17.00
N ILE A 591 -8.35 21.44 -16.34
CA ILE A 591 -9.39 22.06 -15.53
C ILE A 591 -9.73 23.39 -16.18
N ARG A 592 -10.87 23.48 -16.90
CA ARG A 592 -11.25 24.70 -17.60
C ARG A 592 -12.74 25.01 -17.59
N ASN A 593 -13.10 26.27 -17.76
CA ASN A 593 -14.50 26.72 -17.81
C ASN A 593 -15.32 26.33 -16.57
N ASN A 594 -14.69 26.10 -15.42
CA ASN A 594 -15.40 25.74 -14.19
C ASN A 594 -15.76 26.98 -13.35
N GLU A 595 -16.84 26.87 -12.56
CA GLU A 595 -17.26 27.85 -11.57
C GLU A 595 -16.96 27.29 -10.16
N ILE A 596 -16.12 27.97 -9.38
CA ILE A 596 -15.59 27.47 -8.11
C ILE A 596 -15.78 28.54 -7.02
N TYR A 597 -16.84 28.39 -6.21
CA TYR A 597 -17.25 29.42 -5.26
C TYR A 597 -17.89 28.89 -3.97
N GLY A 598 -17.80 29.66 -2.89
CA GLY A 598 -18.46 29.31 -1.62
C GLY A 598 -17.88 28.07 -0.92
N ASN A 599 -16.72 27.59 -1.36
CA ASN A 599 -16.00 26.50 -0.71
C ASN A 599 -15.12 27.04 0.42
N GLU A 600 -14.68 26.19 1.35
CA GLU A 600 -13.67 26.60 2.33
C GLU A 600 -12.35 26.95 1.60
N VAL A 601 -11.92 26.07 0.69
CA VAL A 601 -10.81 26.28 -0.24
C VAL A 601 -11.26 25.91 -1.66
N GLY A 602 -10.97 26.76 -2.65
CA GLY A 602 -11.27 26.49 -4.06
C GLY A 602 -10.43 25.32 -4.60
N VAL A 603 -9.11 25.48 -4.61
CA VAL A 603 -8.18 24.42 -5.02
C VAL A 603 -7.11 24.21 -3.95
N LEU A 604 -6.83 22.95 -3.60
CA LEU A 604 -5.78 22.57 -2.66
C LEU A 604 -4.75 21.65 -3.34
N PHE A 605 -3.54 22.16 -3.56
CA PHE A 605 -2.42 21.37 -4.07
C PHE A 605 -1.56 20.85 -2.91
N GLY A 606 -1.82 19.62 -2.46
CA GLY A 606 -1.09 19.02 -1.35
C GLY A 606 0.25 18.40 -1.74
N ARG A 607 1.13 18.19 -0.76
CA ARG A 607 2.34 17.41 -0.93
C ARG A 607 2.02 15.91 -1.03
N GLN A 608 2.70 15.20 -1.93
CA GLN A 608 2.71 13.74 -1.91
C GLN A 608 3.85 13.23 -1.01
N GLN A 609 3.55 12.34 -0.08
CA GLN A 609 4.57 11.62 0.68
C GLN A 609 4.83 10.28 -0.03
N ILE A 610 5.90 10.20 -0.82
CA ILE A 610 6.36 8.94 -1.41
C ILE A 610 7.82 8.69 -1.03
N ASN A 611 8.09 7.46 -0.60
CA ASN A 611 9.44 6.89 -0.63
C ASN A 611 9.58 6.13 -1.95
N ALA A 612 10.43 6.59 -2.87
CA ALA A 612 10.73 5.89 -4.12
C ALA A 612 12.23 5.57 -4.20
N VAL A 613 12.60 4.73 -5.19
CA VAL A 613 14.01 4.37 -5.43
C VAL A 613 14.85 5.60 -5.80
N ASP A 614 14.23 6.61 -6.39
CA ASP A 614 14.85 7.89 -6.72
C ASP A 614 13.95 9.03 -6.20
N PHE A 615 14.23 9.48 -4.98
CA PHE A 615 13.43 10.50 -4.31
C PHE A 615 13.47 11.85 -5.05
N LYS A 616 14.56 12.14 -5.76
CA LYS A 616 14.75 13.39 -6.51
C LYS A 616 13.96 13.40 -7.82
N ASN A 617 13.97 12.30 -8.57
CA ASN A 617 13.28 12.24 -9.86
C ASN A 617 11.76 12.05 -9.74
N LEU A 618 11.26 11.61 -8.58
CA LEU A 618 9.84 11.31 -8.39
C LEU A 618 8.91 12.53 -8.26
N ASN A 619 9.47 13.64 -7.77
CA ASN A 619 8.75 14.90 -7.60
C ASN A 619 8.83 15.78 -8.85
N ASN A 620 9.51 15.34 -9.91
CA ASN A 620 9.52 16.06 -11.16
C ASN A 620 8.14 15.89 -11.82
N PRO A 621 7.40 17.00 -12.02
CA PRO A 621 6.15 16.93 -12.77
C PRO A 621 6.44 16.42 -14.17
N ILE A 622 5.72 15.37 -14.57
CA ILE A 622 5.80 14.85 -15.93
C ILE A 622 4.97 15.75 -16.85
N ASP A 623 3.75 16.07 -16.41
CA ASP A 623 2.81 16.96 -17.11
C ASP A 623 2.19 17.92 -16.07
N TYR A 624 2.44 19.23 -16.19
CA TYR A 624 1.74 20.22 -15.34
C TYR A 624 0.26 20.30 -15.71
N PRO A 625 -0.65 20.45 -14.73
CA PRO A 625 -2.07 20.57 -15.00
C PRO A 625 -2.38 21.92 -15.65
N LEU A 626 -3.27 21.91 -16.65
CA LEU A 626 -3.80 23.13 -17.24
C LEU A 626 -4.97 23.64 -16.41
N PHE A 627 -4.80 24.80 -15.78
CA PHE A 627 -5.89 25.59 -15.21
C PHE A 627 -6.10 26.84 -16.06
N ALA A 628 -7.19 26.91 -16.82
CA ALA A 628 -7.47 28.09 -17.64
C ALA A 628 -8.97 28.35 -17.76
N LYS A 629 -9.37 29.62 -17.89
CA LYS A 629 -10.76 30.03 -18.05
C LYS A 629 -11.66 29.49 -16.94
N ASN A 630 -11.17 29.35 -15.72
CA ASN A 630 -12.02 29.09 -14.55
C ASN A 630 -12.40 30.39 -13.87
N SER A 631 -13.46 30.36 -13.09
CA SER A 631 -13.96 31.46 -12.27
C SER A 631 -13.88 31.05 -10.80
N PHE A 632 -12.92 31.63 -10.07
CA PHE A 632 -12.74 31.46 -8.63
C PHE A 632 -13.23 32.71 -7.92
N HIS A 633 -14.18 32.60 -7.00
CA HIS A 633 -14.63 33.75 -6.22
C HIS A 633 -15.37 33.31 -4.97
N ASN A 634 -15.43 34.18 -3.95
CA ASN A 634 -16.21 33.96 -2.73
C ASN A 634 -15.91 32.61 -2.02
N ASN A 635 -14.70 32.05 -2.18
CA ASN A 635 -14.23 30.95 -1.35
C ASN A 635 -13.77 31.52 0.01
N ARG A 636 -14.06 30.82 1.11
CA ARG A 636 -13.99 31.40 2.46
C ARG A 636 -12.57 31.68 2.94
N LYS A 637 -11.62 30.76 2.69
CA LYS A 637 -10.21 30.96 3.02
C LYS A 637 -9.42 31.40 1.79
N TYR A 638 -9.33 30.52 0.79
CA TYR A 638 -8.50 30.74 -0.38
C TYR A 638 -9.18 30.24 -1.65
N ASN A 639 -8.99 30.95 -2.76
CA ASN A 639 -9.30 30.47 -4.10
C ASN A 639 -8.35 29.35 -4.52
N PHE A 640 -7.06 29.46 -4.17
CA PHE A 640 -6.04 28.42 -4.40
C PHE A 640 -5.05 28.40 -3.24
N SER A 641 -4.73 27.22 -2.73
CA SER A 641 -3.79 27.03 -1.62
C SER A 641 -2.81 25.89 -1.90
N MET A 642 -1.53 26.15 -1.62
CA MET A 642 -0.48 25.15 -1.47
C MET A 642 -0.64 24.46 -0.12
N GLY A 643 -0.60 23.14 -0.11
CA GLY A 643 -0.61 22.35 1.13
C GLY A 643 0.76 22.32 1.80
N GLU A 644 0.78 21.98 3.09
CA GLU A 644 1.99 21.91 3.90
C GLU A 644 3.16 21.15 3.22
N GLY A 645 4.31 21.82 3.12
CA GLY A 645 5.54 21.29 2.52
C GLY A 645 5.47 21.05 1.01
N GLN A 646 4.47 21.59 0.30
CA GLN A 646 4.41 21.54 -1.16
C GLN A 646 5.28 22.64 -1.75
N SER A 647 6.48 22.28 -2.20
CA SER A 647 7.49 23.23 -2.69
C SER A 647 7.49 23.44 -4.22
N LEU A 648 6.60 22.77 -4.96
CA LEU A 648 6.57 22.85 -6.41
C LEU A 648 5.79 24.07 -6.90
N ASP A 649 6.43 24.93 -7.69
CA ASP A 649 5.75 26.06 -8.33
C ASP A 649 4.70 25.59 -9.36
N ILE A 650 3.64 26.35 -9.53
CA ILE A 650 2.55 26.00 -10.46
C ILE A 650 1.98 27.21 -11.19
N LYS A 651 1.64 27.03 -12.47
CA LYS A 651 0.98 28.03 -13.29
C LYS A 651 -0.54 27.86 -13.28
N VAL A 652 -1.26 28.92 -12.94
CA VAL A 652 -2.72 28.98 -12.83
C VAL A 652 -3.24 30.23 -13.54
N GLU A 653 -2.78 30.41 -14.78
CA GLU A 653 -2.99 31.61 -15.58
C GLU A 653 -4.34 31.61 -16.31
N ASN A 654 -4.76 32.76 -16.79
CA ASN A 654 -5.96 32.97 -17.61
C ASN A 654 -7.27 32.59 -16.90
N ASN A 655 -7.33 32.78 -15.59
CA ASN A 655 -8.53 32.56 -14.78
C ASN A 655 -9.09 33.88 -14.25
N TRP A 656 -10.39 33.91 -13.96
CA TRP A 656 -11.04 34.97 -13.17
C TRP A 656 -10.92 34.64 -11.69
N TRP A 657 -10.48 35.58 -10.88
CA TRP A 657 -10.16 35.37 -9.46
C TRP A 657 -11.09 36.13 -8.50
N GLY A 658 -12.24 36.60 -8.99
CA GLY A 658 -13.18 37.41 -8.23
C GLY A 658 -12.81 38.88 -8.17
N SER A 659 -11.65 39.27 -8.72
CA SER A 659 -11.20 40.65 -8.82
C SER A 659 -10.27 40.84 -10.03
N ASP A 660 -10.20 42.06 -10.55
CA ASP A 660 -9.20 42.52 -11.52
C ASP A 660 -7.99 43.21 -10.84
N GLN A 661 -7.99 43.30 -9.50
CA GLN A 661 -6.93 43.95 -8.72
C GLN A 661 -5.93 42.91 -8.22
N PRO A 662 -4.64 42.94 -8.67
CA PRO A 662 -3.66 41.93 -8.30
C PRO A 662 -3.51 41.69 -6.80
N VAL A 663 -3.60 42.75 -5.99
CA VAL A 663 -3.49 42.66 -4.51
C VAL A 663 -4.62 41.81 -3.93
N LYS A 664 -5.87 42.05 -4.36
CA LYS A 664 -7.03 41.26 -3.91
C LYS A 664 -6.97 39.81 -4.37
N ILE A 665 -6.40 39.57 -5.55
CA ILE A 665 -6.20 38.20 -6.06
C ILE A 665 -5.19 37.48 -5.16
N SER A 666 -4.06 38.12 -4.85
CA SER A 666 -3.02 37.55 -3.97
C SER A 666 -3.52 37.27 -2.56
N GLU A 667 -4.41 38.10 -1.99
CA GLU A 667 -5.04 37.82 -0.68
C GLU A 667 -5.85 36.51 -0.66
N GLY A 668 -6.38 36.10 -1.82
CA GLY A 668 -7.11 34.84 -1.99
C GLY A 668 -6.23 33.65 -2.35
N ILE A 669 -4.90 33.78 -2.32
CA ILE A 669 -3.93 32.74 -2.65
C ILE A 669 -3.06 32.46 -1.41
N PHE A 670 -2.81 31.18 -1.13
CA PHE A 670 -1.86 30.77 -0.09
C PHE A 670 -0.70 29.98 -0.71
N ASP A 671 0.49 30.59 -0.77
CA ASP A 671 1.66 30.05 -1.46
C ASP A 671 2.98 30.51 -0.80
N LYS A 672 4.09 30.47 -1.56
CA LYS A 672 5.42 30.96 -1.16
C LYS A 672 5.44 32.35 -0.51
N GLY A 673 4.54 33.24 -0.91
CA GLY A 673 4.43 34.58 -0.32
C GLY A 673 3.96 34.57 1.13
N ASN A 674 3.27 33.51 1.54
CA ASN A 674 2.78 33.30 2.91
C ASN A 674 3.73 32.43 3.74
N ASP A 675 4.36 31.43 3.12
CA ASP A 675 5.31 30.51 3.74
C ASP A 675 6.45 30.20 2.77
N SER A 676 7.68 30.57 3.14
CA SER A 676 8.86 30.46 2.29
C SER A 676 9.26 29.03 1.90
N GLU A 677 8.74 28.00 2.59
CA GLU A 677 8.97 26.59 2.26
C GLU A 677 8.06 26.07 1.13
N LEU A 678 7.04 26.85 0.74
CA LEU A 678 6.08 26.47 -0.30
C LEU A 678 6.50 26.95 -1.70
N GLY A 679 5.92 26.32 -2.71
CA GLY A 679 6.02 26.75 -4.12
C GLY A 679 5.16 27.98 -4.41
N GLU A 680 5.49 28.70 -5.47
CA GLU A 680 4.78 29.90 -5.93
C GLU A 680 3.61 29.56 -6.87
N ILE A 681 2.50 30.28 -6.75
CA ILE A 681 1.35 30.19 -7.67
C ILE A 681 1.39 31.35 -8.67
N PHE A 682 1.76 31.05 -9.91
CA PHE A 682 1.75 32.03 -10.99
C PHE A 682 0.35 32.21 -11.58
N PHE A 683 -0.37 33.23 -11.10
CA PHE A 683 -1.76 33.51 -11.53
C PHE A 683 -1.88 34.53 -12.68
N LYS A 684 -0.76 35.12 -13.16
CA LYS A 684 -0.74 36.10 -14.25
C LYS A 684 -0.35 35.46 -15.58
N PRO A 685 -0.99 35.82 -16.72
CA PRO A 685 -2.10 36.77 -16.84
C PRO A 685 -3.39 36.26 -16.16
N PHE A 686 -4.27 37.17 -15.74
CA PHE A 686 -5.61 36.84 -15.21
C PHE A 686 -6.69 37.57 -15.99
N LEU A 687 -7.94 37.09 -15.92
CA LEU A 687 -9.07 37.71 -16.61
C LEU A 687 -9.50 39.00 -15.90
N LEU A 688 -9.87 40.03 -16.65
CA LEU A 688 -10.29 41.33 -16.10
C LEU A 688 -11.79 41.42 -15.80
N SER A 689 -12.56 40.41 -16.20
CA SER A 689 -13.99 40.33 -15.94
C SER A 689 -14.40 38.87 -15.69
N PRO A 690 -15.51 38.65 -14.96
CA PRO A 690 -16.10 37.32 -14.81
C PRO A 690 -16.39 36.67 -16.18
N LEU A 691 -16.28 35.34 -16.22
CA LEU A 691 -16.67 34.55 -17.38
C LEU A 691 -18.19 34.42 -17.45
N GLN A 692 -18.80 34.64 -18.62
CA GLN A 692 -20.25 34.50 -18.78
C GLN A 692 -20.72 33.03 -18.89
N ASN A 693 -19.82 32.12 -19.26
CA ASN A 693 -20.12 30.72 -19.55
C ASN A 693 -19.26 29.73 -18.72
N SER A 694 -18.83 30.13 -17.52
CA SER A 694 -18.21 29.21 -16.56
C SER A 694 -19.26 28.43 -15.78
N GLY A 695 -18.90 27.21 -15.40
CA GLY A 695 -19.78 26.31 -14.67
C GLY A 695 -20.73 25.54 -15.58
N VAL A 696 -21.70 24.91 -14.91
CA VAL A 696 -22.66 23.99 -15.51
C VAL A 696 -23.52 24.68 -16.57
N ARG A 697 -23.62 24.08 -17.76
CA ARG A 697 -24.47 24.56 -18.85
C ARG A 697 -25.85 23.91 -18.79
N GLY A 698 -26.87 24.60 -19.32
CA GLY A 698 -28.24 24.07 -19.47
C GLY A 698 -28.99 23.80 -18.16
N GLY A 699 -29.88 24.72 -17.79
CA GLY A 699 -30.89 24.54 -16.74
C GLY A 699 -30.59 25.27 -15.43
N VAL A 700 -31.62 25.91 -14.86
CA VAL A 700 -31.59 26.65 -13.59
C VAL A 700 -31.08 25.73 -12.48
N VAL A 701 -29.85 25.97 -12.00
CA VAL A 701 -29.43 25.47 -10.69
C VAL A 701 -30.29 26.23 -9.68
N ASN A 702 -31.36 25.60 -9.20
CA ASN A 702 -32.22 26.19 -8.18
C ASN A 702 -31.35 26.39 -6.93
N MET A 703 -30.85 27.61 -6.72
CA MET A 703 -29.98 27.99 -5.60
C MET A 703 -30.69 27.90 -4.23
N SER A 704 -31.93 27.41 -4.19
CA SER A 704 -32.75 27.29 -2.98
C SER A 704 -32.43 26.07 -2.11
N SER A 705 -31.55 25.17 -2.53
CA SER A 705 -31.07 24.05 -1.69
C SER A 705 -29.77 24.35 -0.91
N VAL A 706 -29.24 25.59 -1.01
CA VAL A 706 -28.10 26.06 -0.20
C VAL A 706 -28.63 27.02 0.87
N LYS A 707 -29.19 26.46 1.94
CA LYS A 707 -29.38 27.16 3.22
C LYS A 707 -28.92 26.27 4.35
#